data_AF-A0A662UJA0-F1
#
_entry.id   AF-A0A662UJA0-F1
#
_cell.length_a   1.000
_cell.length_b   1.000
_cell.length_c   1.000
_cell.angle_alpha   90.00
_cell.angle_beta   90.00
_cell.angle_gamma   90.00
#
_symmetry.space_group_name_H-M   'P 1'
#
loop_
_entity.id
_entity.type
_entity.pdbx_description
1 polymer ?
#
loop_
_entity_poly.entity_id
_entity_poly.type
_entity_poly.pdbx_seq_one_letter_code
_entity_poly.pdbx_strand_id
1 'polypeptide(L)'
;MLSNKITLLVATGITFFLAISLIIYLPSTTPLSPFNVMDNGMSTTWRMLGLEIVQDIGEINSTGAIILPLNRSLTNYEQYKEFVRGGGILILLDTYGYSNEFLKKLGVESRINNLTVLDEISKYEDRFHIKASSVTHNLSLALYMPSFIELLRKEDILAMSSRYSYVDRDRNWFYTPGDSLGKHPVAASIKVGEGKIILIADLNFLTNKMVSLGNNIQFIDMVLENRSSYLDLSGIDVSPIDRAKVLLHTLTQKYNYWVYSLLPLSIISFLGGYIWNSMPKKRWSPKKIYVASLTVLAVSALIYLESGDPMIVALALVTASLIGMNMQNLSIFSLTATLLYGALIHSSIGGIGGALYFLLFPIIAYNFLELDPRPTGFLGPASRASLSIGSMYIPLIVINPGLSLIFLFLYLGVVGWSLYGRVRAKKARINRFLLPGKVQLGMESQVILWIKGESVYIHVTTDWGVKHVELVNGEKEFRLPYTSRNIGSLPVFLSVHSIDSLLLSSFRLASIEGRVNVIPSTDIRVSEIKKYFGEALLAAGPPRRFGFLGYGGVRGFGRGFSSALSLRKAFLGLSFIGAKGKGKARGTYYGVREFVPGDTLRDIHWKKTISRRELFVKTFEAGGEGGRGGAPLIIITDLLAANVEELDEITRRTLMLLYRTAIGKIQGRELLLIVISPIRELIYAVGTPEQVLNFFLQIYEKGMVKLFYNYKAFLREIDTSEIYEFMGASGNFIYFGVLNDISMRLAKKVLEALVRKEAVEAEEFVIIHGAPSAVTVRYVEELLELSGLKRSLDYALYGRSTKSE
;
A
#
# COMPACT_ATOMS: atom_id res chain seq x y z
N MET A 1 -36.42 12.67 -4.64
CA MET A 1 -37.42 12.08 -5.57
C MET A 1 -36.87 11.78 -6.97
N LEU A 2 -36.08 12.67 -7.59
CA LEU A 2 -35.50 12.40 -8.93
C LEU A 2 -34.58 11.17 -8.98
N SER A 3 -33.75 10.98 -7.94
CA SER A 3 -32.85 9.82 -7.79
C SER A 3 -33.60 8.48 -7.88
N ASN A 4 -34.66 8.28 -7.09
CA ASN A 4 -35.41 7.02 -7.06
C ASN A 4 -36.14 6.72 -8.38
N LYS A 5 -36.61 7.75 -9.10
CA LYS A 5 -37.24 7.57 -10.43
C LYS A 5 -36.22 7.13 -11.47
N ILE A 6 -35.01 7.69 -11.45
CA ILE A 6 -33.91 7.29 -12.34
C ILE A 6 -33.44 5.87 -12.00
N THR A 7 -33.30 5.54 -10.71
CA THR A 7 -32.95 4.16 -10.29
C THR A 7 -33.98 3.15 -10.75
N LEU A 8 -35.27 3.47 -10.63
CA LEU A 8 -36.35 2.58 -11.08
C LEU A 8 -36.32 2.38 -12.60
N LEU A 9 -36.19 3.47 -13.38
CA LEU A 9 -36.15 3.44 -14.84
C LEU A 9 -34.95 2.65 -15.37
N VAL A 10 -33.79 2.78 -14.70
CA VAL A 10 -32.59 2.01 -15.01
C VAL A 10 -32.75 0.54 -14.61
N ALA A 11 -33.36 0.26 -13.45
CA ALA A 11 -33.62 -1.12 -13.01
C ALA A 11 -34.60 -1.85 -13.93
N THR A 12 -35.68 -1.20 -14.38
CA THR A 12 -36.58 -1.77 -15.40
C THR A 12 -35.87 -1.96 -16.72
N GLY A 13 -35.02 -1.02 -17.14
CA GLY A 13 -34.16 -1.18 -18.32
C GLY A 13 -33.29 -2.44 -18.22
N ILE A 14 -32.54 -2.60 -17.13
CA ILE A 14 -31.68 -3.77 -16.89
C ILE A 14 -32.48 -5.08 -16.89
N THR A 15 -33.65 -5.09 -16.25
CA THR A 15 -34.51 -6.29 -16.18
C THR A 15 -35.03 -6.67 -17.56
N PHE A 16 -35.46 -5.68 -18.34
CA PHE A 16 -35.90 -5.86 -19.73
C PHE A 16 -34.78 -6.42 -20.60
N PHE A 17 -33.56 -5.90 -20.47
CA PHE A 17 -32.40 -6.39 -21.23
C PHE A 17 -31.91 -7.76 -20.80
N LEU A 18 -31.95 -8.09 -19.49
CA LEU A 18 -31.65 -9.43 -19.00
C LEU A 18 -32.65 -10.46 -19.54
N ALA A 19 -33.94 -10.11 -19.61
CA ALA A 19 -34.95 -10.96 -20.22
C ALA A 19 -34.67 -11.23 -21.71
N ILE A 20 -34.28 -10.20 -22.49
CA ILE A 20 -33.89 -10.36 -23.89
C ILE A 20 -32.65 -11.26 -24.03
N SER A 21 -31.62 -11.03 -23.22
CA SER A 21 -30.39 -11.84 -23.24
C SER A 21 -30.68 -13.31 -22.92
N LEU A 22 -31.52 -13.56 -21.92
CA LEU A 22 -31.94 -14.92 -21.57
C LEU A 22 -32.66 -15.58 -22.75
N ILE A 23 -33.55 -14.87 -23.45
CA ILE A 23 -34.24 -15.41 -24.64
C ILE A 23 -33.25 -15.80 -25.75
N ILE A 24 -32.21 -15.00 -25.99
CA ILE A 24 -31.23 -15.28 -27.05
C ILE A 24 -30.41 -16.53 -26.74
N TYR A 25 -29.87 -16.62 -25.52
CA TYR A 25 -28.88 -17.64 -25.17
C TYR A 25 -29.48 -18.95 -24.64
N LEU A 26 -30.74 -18.96 -24.17
CA LEU A 26 -31.40 -20.18 -23.72
C LEU A 26 -31.55 -21.14 -24.91
N PRO A 27 -30.97 -22.35 -24.91
CA PRO A 27 -31.09 -23.28 -26.04
C PRO A 27 -32.57 -23.65 -26.27
N SER A 28 -32.98 -23.72 -27.54
CA SER A 28 -34.34 -24.15 -27.86
C SER A 28 -34.48 -25.67 -27.74
N THR A 29 -35.65 -26.12 -27.32
CA THR A 29 -36.05 -27.53 -27.37
C THR A 29 -37.13 -27.81 -28.40
N THR A 30 -37.53 -26.83 -29.20
CA THR A 30 -38.55 -27.00 -30.24
C THR A 30 -38.00 -27.93 -31.33
N PRO A 31 -38.66 -29.06 -31.65
CA PRO A 31 -38.26 -29.91 -32.77
C PRO A 31 -38.18 -29.11 -34.08
N LEU A 32 -37.26 -29.48 -34.97
CA LEU A 32 -37.06 -28.86 -36.29
C LEU A 32 -36.63 -27.38 -36.27
N SER A 33 -36.51 -26.76 -35.10
CA SER A 33 -36.09 -25.37 -35.00
C SER A 33 -34.59 -25.21 -35.32
N PRO A 34 -34.19 -24.15 -36.04
CA PRO A 34 -32.78 -23.83 -36.26
C PRO A 34 -32.05 -23.43 -34.96
N PHE A 35 -32.79 -23.04 -33.91
CA PHE A 35 -32.23 -22.69 -32.61
C PHE A 35 -32.11 -23.89 -31.66
N ASN A 36 -32.58 -25.07 -32.07
CA ASN A 36 -32.49 -26.30 -31.29
C ASN A 36 -31.21 -27.06 -31.68
N VAL A 37 -30.32 -27.20 -30.70
CA VAL A 37 -29.01 -27.86 -30.84
C VAL A 37 -29.06 -29.36 -30.56
N MET A 38 -30.17 -29.89 -30.07
CA MET A 38 -30.37 -31.32 -29.80
C MET A 38 -30.64 -32.10 -31.09
N ASP A 39 -30.62 -33.42 -31.01
CA ASP A 39 -30.74 -34.36 -32.13
C ASP A 39 -31.91 -34.07 -33.09
N ASN A 40 -33.06 -33.66 -32.56
CA ASN A 40 -34.28 -33.37 -33.34
C ASN A 40 -34.39 -31.90 -33.84
N GLY A 41 -33.38 -31.05 -33.62
CA GLY A 41 -33.32 -29.68 -34.12
C GLY A 41 -32.62 -29.56 -35.48
N MET A 42 -32.55 -28.35 -36.06
CA MET A 42 -31.89 -28.09 -37.36
C MET A 42 -30.69 -27.14 -37.28
N SER A 43 -30.14 -26.87 -36.08
CA SER A 43 -29.06 -25.89 -35.91
C SER A 43 -27.79 -26.15 -36.74
N THR A 44 -27.51 -27.43 -37.04
CA THR A 44 -26.33 -27.84 -37.82
C THR A 44 -26.55 -27.52 -39.29
N THR A 45 -27.70 -27.92 -39.83
CA THR A 45 -28.13 -27.61 -41.19
C THR A 45 -28.17 -26.12 -41.45
N TRP A 46 -28.80 -25.36 -40.52
CA TRP A 46 -28.90 -23.91 -40.61
C TRP A 46 -27.54 -23.23 -40.76
N ARG A 47 -26.56 -23.64 -39.93
CA ARG A 47 -25.19 -23.08 -39.96
C ARG A 47 -24.37 -23.56 -41.16
N MET A 48 -24.44 -24.84 -41.50
CA MET A 48 -23.62 -25.41 -42.58
C MET A 48 -24.05 -24.93 -43.96
N LEU A 49 -25.36 -24.76 -44.19
CA LEU A 49 -25.91 -24.27 -45.46
C LEU A 49 -26.07 -22.75 -45.50
N GLY A 50 -25.79 -22.05 -44.40
CA GLY A 50 -25.91 -20.59 -44.31
C GLY A 50 -27.32 -20.05 -44.58
N LEU A 51 -28.36 -20.77 -44.16
CA LEU A 51 -29.74 -20.42 -44.54
C LEU A 51 -30.21 -19.14 -43.84
N GLU A 52 -30.93 -18.29 -44.57
CA GLU A 52 -31.62 -17.13 -43.99
C GLU A 52 -33.05 -17.51 -43.55
N ILE A 53 -33.47 -17.09 -42.36
CA ILE A 53 -34.84 -17.37 -41.87
C ILE A 53 -35.80 -16.34 -42.49
N VAL A 54 -36.82 -16.82 -43.21
CA VAL A 54 -37.80 -15.95 -43.85
C VAL A 54 -39.08 -15.87 -43.03
N GLN A 55 -39.63 -14.65 -42.92
CA GLN A 55 -40.97 -14.39 -42.38
C GLN A 55 -41.98 -14.00 -43.47
N ASP A 56 -41.53 -13.39 -44.56
CA ASP A 56 -42.38 -13.02 -45.70
C ASP A 56 -41.74 -13.49 -47.02
N ILE A 57 -42.42 -14.40 -47.71
CA ILE A 57 -41.97 -15.00 -48.97
C ILE A 57 -41.93 -13.96 -50.08
N GLY A 58 -42.77 -12.91 -50.00
CA GLY A 58 -42.82 -11.86 -51.01
C GLY A 58 -41.54 -11.03 -51.12
N GLU A 59 -40.69 -11.04 -50.10
CA GLU A 59 -39.40 -10.33 -50.09
C GLU A 59 -38.25 -11.16 -50.70
N ILE A 60 -38.49 -12.43 -51.02
CA ILE A 60 -37.46 -13.34 -51.55
C ILE A 60 -37.28 -13.14 -53.07
N ASN A 61 -36.03 -13.25 -53.55
CA ASN A 61 -35.73 -13.33 -54.98
C ASN A 61 -36.41 -14.56 -55.61
N SER A 62 -37.17 -14.36 -56.70
CA SER A 62 -37.90 -15.43 -57.41
C SER A 62 -37.01 -16.57 -57.95
N THR A 63 -35.69 -16.41 -57.93
CA THR A 63 -34.71 -17.44 -58.33
C THR A 63 -34.03 -18.16 -57.15
N GLY A 64 -34.38 -17.83 -55.91
CA GLY A 64 -33.83 -18.47 -54.71
C GLY A 64 -34.34 -19.89 -54.45
N ALA A 65 -33.97 -20.45 -53.30
CA ALA A 65 -34.43 -21.76 -52.84
C ALA A 65 -35.00 -21.68 -51.41
N ILE A 66 -36.18 -22.25 -51.18
CA ILE A 66 -36.85 -22.27 -49.87
C ILE A 66 -36.91 -23.71 -49.37
N ILE A 67 -36.43 -23.93 -48.14
CA ILE A 67 -36.60 -25.18 -47.40
C ILE A 67 -37.79 -25.01 -46.46
N LEU A 68 -38.80 -25.88 -46.63
CA LEU A 68 -40.05 -25.84 -45.89
C LEU A 68 -40.36 -27.20 -45.26
N PRO A 69 -40.02 -27.41 -43.97
CA PRO A 69 -40.50 -28.55 -43.20
C PRO A 69 -42.00 -28.46 -42.90
N LEU A 70 -42.73 -29.56 -43.08
CA LEU A 70 -44.17 -29.65 -42.90
C LEU A 70 -44.55 -30.66 -41.82
N ASN A 71 -44.83 -30.17 -40.61
CA ASN A 71 -45.47 -30.95 -39.54
C ASN A 71 -46.99 -30.69 -39.45
N ARG A 72 -47.50 -29.77 -40.26
CA ARG A 72 -48.90 -29.35 -40.35
C ARG A 72 -49.21 -28.85 -41.76
N SER A 73 -50.49 -28.80 -42.12
CA SER A 73 -50.94 -28.18 -43.38
C SER A 73 -50.61 -26.69 -43.42
N LEU A 74 -50.22 -26.17 -44.59
CA LEU A 74 -50.01 -24.73 -44.76
C LEU A 74 -51.35 -24.01 -44.86
N THR A 75 -51.38 -22.77 -44.36
CA THR A 75 -52.59 -21.93 -44.41
C THR A 75 -52.64 -21.06 -45.66
N ASN A 76 -51.49 -20.72 -46.25
CA ASN A 76 -51.38 -19.87 -47.44
C ASN A 76 -50.42 -20.51 -48.46
N TYR A 77 -50.93 -20.80 -49.66
CA TYR A 77 -50.22 -21.53 -50.70
C TYR A 77 -49.86 -20.67 -51.93
N GLU A 78 -50.51 -19.51 -52.10
CA GLU A 78 -50.39 -18.73 -53.34
C GLU A 78 -49.00 -18.12 -53.49
N GLN A 79 -48.38 -17.67 -52.40
CA GLN A 79 -47.01 -17.12 -52.42
C GLN A 79 -45.98 -18.16 -52.88
N TYR A 80 -46.07 -19.40 -52.37
CA TYR A 80 -45.19 -20.49 -52.82
C TYR A 80 -45.43 -20.87 -54.29
N LYS A 81 -46.68 -20.81 -54.74
CA LYS A 81 -47.05 -21.11 -56.12
C LYS A 81 -46.49 -20.08 -57.09
N GLU A 82 -46.56 -18.79 -56.75
CA GLU A 82 -45.93 -17.72 -57.53
C GLU A 82 -44.40 -17.86 -57.53
N PHE A 83 -43.80 -18.10 -56.36
CA PHE A 83 -42.36 -18.30 -56.22
C PHE A 83 -41.83 -19.44 -57.10
N VAL A 84 -42.45 -20.62 -57.05
CA VAL A 84 -42.02 -21.78 -57.86
C VAL A 84 -42.24 -21.52 -59.35
N ARG A 85 -43.39 -20.95 -59.74
CA ARG A 85 -43.66 -20.65 -61.16
C ARG A 85 -42.68 -19.64 -61.74
N GLY A 86 -42.19 -18.70 -60.92
CA GLY A 86 -41.20 -17.67 -61.27
C GLY A 86 -39.74 -18.11 -61.25
N GLY A 87 -39.44 -19.40 -61.15
CA GLY A 87 -38.07 -19.94 -61.25
C GLY A 87 -37.44 -20.42 -59.95
N GLY A 88 -38.17 -20.34 -58.84
CA GLY A 88 -37.70 -20.72 -57.52
C GLY A 88 -37.63 -22.23 -57.30
N ILE A 89 -36.79 -22.65 -56.35
CA ILE A 89 -36.71 -24.04 -55.88
C ILE A 89 -37.43 -24.16 -54.54
N LEU A 90 -38.47 -24.99 -54.44
CA LEU A 90 -39.16 -25.25 -53.18
C LEU A 90 -38.86 -26.68 -52.71
N ILE A 91 -38.14 -26.79 -51.60
CA ILE A 91 -37.76 -28.06 -50.97
C ILE A 91 -38.77 -28.35 -49.86
N LEU A 92 -39.60 -29.36 -50.06
CA LEU A 92 -40.64 -29.78 -49.11
C LEU A 92 -40.15 -31.01 -48.34
N LEU A 93 -40.07 -30.90 -47.01
CA LEU A 93 -39.83 -32.04 -46.13
C LEU A 93 -41.15 -32.46 -45.49
N ASP A 94 -41.66 -33.64 -45.85
CA ASP A 94 -42.98 -34.08 -45.42
C ASP A 94 -43.02 -35.60 -45.31
N THR A 95 -43.50 -36.11 -44.18
CA THR A 95 -43.73 -37.55 -43.96
C THR A 95 -45.22 -37.89 -43.96
N TYR A 96 -46.08 -36.91 -43.67
CA TYR A 96 -47.49 -37.12 -43.36
C TYR A 96 -48.43 -36.82 -44.53
N GLY A 97 -47.92 -36.22 -45.60
CA GLY A 97 -48.68 -35.81 -46.77
C GLY A 97 -49.39 -34.47 -46.63
N TYR A 98 -48.91 -33.59 -45.74
CA TYR A 98 -49.40 -32.21 -45.60
C TYR A 98 -49.18 -31.37 -46.87
N SER A 99 -48.20 -31.74 -47.69
CA SER A 99 -47.93 -31.12 -48.99
C SER A 99 -48.91 -31.53 -50.10
N ASN A 100 -49.68 -32.61 -49.94
CA ASN A 100 -50.47 -33.18 -51.04
C ASN A 100 -51.54 -32.21 -51.59
N GLU A 101 -52.19 -31.44 -50.71
CA GLU A 101 -53.20 -30.46 -51.15
C GLU A 101 -52.55 -29.34 -51.98
N PHE A 102 -51.37 -28.89 -51.57
CA PHE A 102 -50.58 -27.90 -52.28
C PHE A 102 -50.12 -28.40 -53.65
N LEU A 103 -49.55 -29.61 -53.71
CA LEU A 103 -49.11 -30.25 -54.95
C LEU A 103 -50.28 -30.36 -55.94
N LYS A 104 -51.45 -30.78 -55.47
CA LYS A 104 -52.67 -30.84 -56.29
C LYS A 104 -53.07 -29.47 -56.85
N LYS A 105 -53.01 -28.41 -56.02
CA LYS A 105 -53.29 -27.02 -56.45
C LYS A 105 -52.28 -26.48 -57.47
N LEU A 106 -51.08 -27.03 -57.50
CA LEU A 106 -50.05 -26.75 -58.51
C LEU A 106 -50.20 -27.56 -59.80
N GLY A 107 -51.13 -28.52 -59.85
CA GLY A 107 -51.27 -29.45 -60.97
C GLY A 107 -50.22 -30.57 -60.95
N VAL A 108 -49.60 -30.83 -59.80
CA VAL A 108 -48.68 -31.95 -59.60
C VAL A 108 -49.47 -33.15 -59.10
N GLU A 109 -49.40 -34.27 -59.84
CA GLU A 109 -50.09 -35.52 -59.48
C GLU A 109 -49.36 -36.33 -58.40
N SER A 110 -48.06 -36.10 -58.25
CA SER A 110 -47.24 -36.80 -57.26
C SER A 110 -47.68 -36.48 -55.84
N ARG A 111 -47.65 -37.49 -54.97
CA ARG A 111 -48.15 -37.40 -53.58
C ARG A 111 -47.35 -38.26 -52.60
N ILE A 112 -47.34 -37.87 -51.34
CA ILE A 112 -46.82 -38.67 -50.21
C ILE A 112 -47.93 -39.57 -49.67
N ASN A 113 -47.64 -40.87 -49.51
CA ASN A 113 -48.63 -41.89 -49.12
C ASN A 113 -48.95 -41.93 -47.59
N ASN A 114 -48.08 -41.37 -46.72
CA ASN A 114 -48.22 -41.37 -45.25
C ASN A 114 -48.23 -42.78 -44.61
N LEU A 115 -47.55 -43.72 -45.27
CA LEU A 115 -47.19 -45.02 -44.68
C LEU A 115 -45.68 -45.07 -44.52
N THR A 116 -45.23 -45.61 -43.39
CA THR A 116 -43.81 -45.61 -43.03
C THR A 116 -43.05 -46.70 -43.80
N VAL A 117 -41.88 -46.34 -44.31
CA VAL A 117 -40.92 -47.25 -44.92
C VAL A 117 -39.87 -47.60 -43.87
N LEU A 118 -39.68 -48.89 -43.61
CA LEU A 118 -38.71 -49.43 -42.67
C LEU A 118 -37.71 -50.34 -43.38
N ASP A 119 -36.55 -50.59 -42.77
CA ASP A 119 -35.53 -51.46 -43.35
C ASP A 119 -34.76 -52.20 -42.27
N GLU A 120 -34.70 -53.53 -42.37
CA GLU A 120 -33.99 -54.37 -41.39
C GLU A 120 -32.53 -54.61 -41.73
N ILE A 121 -32.11 -54.33 -42.96
CA ILE A 121 -30.80 -54.69 -43.50
C ILE A 121 -29.99 -53.44 -43.83
N SER A 122 -30.55 -52.55 -44.66
CA SER A 122 -29.91 -51.32 -45.10
C SER A 122 -30.29 -50.16 -44.20
N LYS A 123 -29.73 -50.15 -42.99
CA LYS A 123 -30.00 -49.16 -41.95
C LYS A 123 -28.73 -48.61 -41.29
N TYR A 124 -28.87 -47.54 -40.52
CA TYR A 124 -27.80 -46.99 -39.69
C TYR A 124 -27.85 -47.61 -38.29
N GLU A 125 -28.78 -47.17 -37.44
CA GLU A 125 -28.85 -47.56 -36.03
C GLU A 125 -29.87 -48.69 -35.83
N ASP A 126 -31.11 -48.45 -36.24
CA ASP A 126 -32.22 -49.37 -36.08
C ASP A 126 -33.10 -49.40 -37.35
N ARG A 127 -34.20 -50.15 -37.30
CA ARG A 127 -35.14 -50.30 -38.43
C ARG A 127 -35.79 -49.01 -38.91
N PHE A 128 -35.80 -47.98 -38.06
CA PHE A 128 -36.42 -46.68 -38.31
C PHE A 128 -35.44 -45.73 -39.01
N HIS A 129 -34.13 -45.94 -38.83
CA HIS A 129 -33.04 -45.16 -39.42
C HIS A 129 -32.55 -45.78 -40.75
N ILE A 130 -33.34 -45.67 -41.80
CA ILE A 130 -33.05 -46.36 -43.06
C ILE A 130 -32.01 -45.63 -43.92
N LYS A 131 -31.26 -46.39 -44.71
CA LYS A 131 -30.34 -45.88 -45.73
C LYS A 131 -31.04 -45.80 -47.08
N ALA A 132 -31.07 -44.63 -47.67
CA ALA A 132 -31.47 -44.41 -49.07
C ALA A 132 -30.25 -44.05 -49.93
N SER A 133 -30.33 -44.29 -51.22
CA SER A 133 -29.27 -43.96 -52.18
C SER A 133 -29.77 -42.92 -53.16
N SER A 134 -28.97 -41.86 -53.38
CA SER A 134 -29.24 -40.92 -54.46
C SER A 134 -29.03 -41.59 -55.82
N VAL A 135 -29.92 -41.31 -56.78
CA VAL A 135 -29.93 -41.95 -58.10
C VAL A 135 -28.73 -41.50 -58.94
N THR A 136 -28.35 -40.24 -58.82
CA THR A 136 -27.38 -39.58 -59.71
C THR A 136 -25.97 -39.45 -59.13
N HIS A 137 -25.83 -39.37 -57.80
CA HIS A 137 -24.57 -38.99 -57.15
C HIS A 137 -24.02 -40.04 -56.18
N ASN A 138 -24.65 -41.22 -56.10
CA ASN A 138 -24.25 -42.33 -55.22
C ASN A 138 -24.02 -41.91 -53.75
N LEU A 139 -24.84 -40.99 -53.25
CA LEU A 139 -24.80 -40.50 -51.88
C LEU A 139 -25.64 -41.42 -50.97
N SER A 140 -25.13 -41.69 -49.76
CA SER A 140 -25.86 -42.46 -48.75
C SER A 140 -26.65 -41.50 -47.86
N LEU A 141 -27.97 -41.48 -48.02
CA LEU A 141 -28.87 -40.60 -47.30
C LEU A 141 -29.41 -41.29 -46.05
N ALA A 142 -29.47 -40.55 -44.94
CA ALA A 142 -30.07 -41.00 -43.69
C ALA A 142 -31.50 -40.47 -43.57
N LEU A 143 -32.44 -41.37 -43.30
CA LEU A 143 -33.85 -41.06 -43.12
C LEU A 143 -34.34 -41.64 -41.79
N TYR A 144 -35.28 -40.98 -41.13
CA TYR A 144 -35.92 -41.46 -39.91
C TYR A 144 -37.44 -41.60 -40.09
N MET A 145 -37.91 -42.84 -40.11
CA MET A 145 -39.32 -43.18 -40.34
C MET A 145 -39.91 -42.49 -41.59
N PRO A 146 -39.25 -42.54 -42.75
CA PRO A 146 -39.72 -41.85 -43.95
C PRO A 146 -41.02 -42.47 -44.46
N SER A 147 -41.76 -41.70 -45.27
CA SER A 147 -42.78 -42.21 -46.17
C SER A 147 -42.17 -42.45 -47.56
N PHE A 148 -43.01 -42.78 -48.53
CA PHE A 148 -42.64 -42.83 -49.94
C PHE A 148 -43.53 -41.92 -50.80
N ILE A 149 -43.04 -41.64 -52.00
CA ILE A 149 -43.69 -40.79 -53.00
C ILE A 149 -44.29 -41.67 -54.12
N GLU A 150 -45.55 -41.39 -54.45
CA GLU A 150 -46.28 -42.06 -55.53
C GLU A 150 -46.49 -41.14 -56.74
N LEU A 151 -46.89 -41.74 -57.87
CA LEU A 151 -47.28 -41.05 -59.11
C LEU A 151 -46.14 -40.17 -59.65
N LEU A 152 -44.95 -40.76 -59.72
CA LEU A 152 -43.73 -40.14 -60.25
C LEU A 152 -43.35 -40.73 -61.60
N ARG A 153 -42.83 -39.90 -62.49
CA ARG A 153 -42.07 -40.37 -63.65
C ARG A 153 -40.70 -40.84 -63.18
N LYS A 154 -40.11 -41.80 -63.89
CA LYS A 154 -38.84 -42.42 -63.48
C LYS A 154 -37.69 -41.40 -63.45
N GLU A 155 -37.76 -40.41 -64.33
CA GLU A 155 -36.78 -39.32 -64.48
C GLU A 155 -36.86 -38.30 -63.33
N ASP A 156 -38.00 -38.23 -62.63
CA ASP A 156 -38.21 -37.28 -61.54
C ASP A 156 -37.61 -37.79 -60.20
N ILE A 157 -37.18 -39.06 -60.12
CA ILE A 157 -36.71 -39.68 -58.88
C ILE A 157 -35.27 -39.24 -58.56
N LEU A 158 -35.05 -38.62 -57.39
CA LEU A 158 -33.73 -38.22 -56.90
C LEU A 158 -33.08 -39.23 -55.95
N ALA A 159 -33.88 -39.93 -55.14
CA ALA A 159 -33.38 -40.94 -54.22
C ALA A 159 -34.40 -42.07 -54.00
N MET A 160 -33.88 -43.27 -53.78
CA MET A 160 -34.69 -44.46 -53.49
C MET A 160 -34.21 -45.15 -52.22
N SER A 161 -35.14 -45.79 -51.51
CA SER A 161 -34.83 -46.72 -50.44
C SER A 161 -34.13 -47.99 -50.97
N SER A 162 -33.66 -48.83 -50.07
CA SER A 162 -32.99 -50.07 -50.42
C SER A 162 -33.95 -51.12 -50.98
N ARG A 163 -33.43 -52.18 -51.59
CA ARG A 163 -34.24 -53.32 -52.06
C ARG A 163 -34.85 -54.15 -50.91
N TYR A 164 -34.37 -53.94 -49.70
CA TYR A 164 -34.81 -54.63 -48.48
C TYR A 164 -35.79 -53.79 -47.66
N SER A 165 -36.07 -52.56 -48.08
CA SER A 165 -37.05 -51.72 -47.40
C SER A 165 -38.46 -52.25 -47.63
N TYR A 166 -39.34 -52.04 -46.68
CA TYR A 166 -40.74 -52.44 -46.78
C TYR A 166 -41.65 -51.33 -46.26
N VAL A 167 -42.83 -51.21 -46.87
CA VAL A 167 -43.90 -50.31 -46.39
C VAL A 167 -44.69 -51.03 -45.32
N ASP A 168 -44.69 -50.50 -44.10
CA ASP A 168 -45.46 -50.98 -42.96
C ASP A 168 -46.94 -50.60 -43.14
N ARG A 169 -47.74 -51.53 -43.66
CA ARG A 169 -49.13 -51.27 -44.01
C ARG A 169 -50.08 -51.41 -42.82
N ASP A 170 -49.77 -52.30 -41.89
CA ASP A 170 -50.57 -52.55 -40.69
C ASP A 170 -50.13 -51.71 -39.49
N ARG A 171 -49.03 -50.95 -39.64
CA ARG A 171 -48.48 -49.99 -38.66
C ARG A 171 -48.01 -50.65 -37.38
N ASN A 172 -47.51 -51.87 -37.48
CA ASN A 172 -47.03 -52.62 -36.33
C ASN A 172 -45.52 -52.44 -36.09
N TRP A 173 -44.80 -51.72 -36.98
CA TRP A 173 -43.36 -51.44 -36.94
C TRP A 173 -42.44 -52.63 -37.26
N PHE A 174 -42.99 -53.76 -37.69
CA PHE A 174 -42.27 -54.98 -38.07
C PHE A 174 -42.63 -55.38 -39.49
N TYR A 175 -41.77 -56.18 -40.12
CA TYR A 175 -42.10 -56.76 -41.41
C TYR A 175 -43.15 -57.86 -41.22
N THR A 176 -44.27 -57.75 -41.94
CA THR A 176 -45.29 -58.80 -42.02
C THR A 176 -45.52 -59.30 -43.44
N PRO A 177 -45.91 -60.59 -43.59
CA PRO A 177 -46.37 -61.11 -44.88
C PRO A 177 -47.59 -60.30 -45.38
N GLY A 178 -47.37 -59.43 -46.38
CA GLY A 178 -48.38 -58.50 -46.89
C GLY A 178 -47.84 -57.07 -47.09
N ASP A 179 -46.76 -56.73 -46.39
CA ASP A 179 -46.02 -55.49 -46.57
C ASP A 179 -45.31 -55.44 -47.92
N SER A 180 -45.26 -54.24 -48.51
CA SER A 180 -44.67 -54.03 -49.83
C SER A 180 -43.16 -53.95 -49.73
N LEU A 181 -42.47 -55.07 -49.95
CA LEU A 181 -41.01 -55.16 -49.99
C LEU A 181 -40.45 -54.62 -51.32
N GLY A 182 -39.45 -53.74 -51.26
CA GLY A 182 -38.73 -53.25 -52.43
C GLY A 182 -38.19 -51.84 -52.28
N LYS A 183 -37.71 -51.29 -53.40
CA LYS A 183 -37.24 -49.91 -53.47
C LYS A 183 -38.43 -48.96 -53.60
N HIS A 184 -38.47 -47.95 -52.75
CA HIS A 184 -39.50 -46.93 -52.73
C HIS A 184 -38.87 -45.55 -52.99
N PRO A 185 -39.46 -44.69 -53.85
CA PRO A 185 -38.99 -43.32 -54.03
C PRO A 185 -39.15 -42.51 -52.74
N VAL A 186 -38.07 -41.91 -52.27
CA VAL A 186 -38.03 -41.12 -51.03
C VAL A 186 -37.66 -39.65 -51.26
N ALA A 187 -37.10 -39.33 -52.42
CA ALA A 187 -36.93 -37.95 -52.87
C ALA A 187 -37.17 -37.82 -54.38
N ALA A 188 -37.77 -36.71 -54.81
CA ALA A 188 -38.08 -36.42 -56.21
C ALA A 188 -37.92 -34.95 -56.57
N SER A 189 -37.61 -34.66 -57.84
CA SER A 189 -37.53 -33.33 -58.44
C SER A 189 -38.61 -33.19 -59.49
N ILE A 190 -39.58 -32.31 -59.23
CA ILE A 190 -40.76 -32.12 -60.08
C ILE A 190 -40.72 -30.72 -60.66
N LYS A 191 -40.66 -30.61 -61.99
CA LYS A 191 -40.67 -29.30 -62.68
C LYS A 191 -42.06 -28.67 -62.63
N VAL A 192 -42.13 -27.39 -62.23
CA VAL A 192 -43.38 -26.62 -62.17
C VAL A 192 -43.12 -25.20 -62.67
N GLY A 193 -43.70 -24.83 -63.81
CA GLY A 193 -43.38 -23.56 -64.46
C GLY A 193 -41.90 -23.46 -64.83
N GLU A 194 -41.25 -22.35 -64.46
CA GLU A 194 -39.81 -22.15 -64.65
C GLU A 194 -38.96 -22.72 -63.50
N GLY A 195 -39.58 -23.02 -62.35
CA GLY A 195 -38.92 -23.58 -61.17
C GLY A 195 -39.13 -25.09 -60.99
N LYS A 196 -38.84 -25.56 -59.78
CA LYS A 196 -38.97 -26.97 -59.41
C LYS A 196 -39.30 -27.17 -57.94
N ILE A 197 -39.99 -28.28 -57.67
CA ILE A 197 -40.28 -28.76 -56.32
C ILE A 197 -39.40 -29.97 -56.04
N ILE A 198 -38.69 -29.91 -54.93
CA ILE A 198 -37.91 -31.03 -54.42
C ILE A 198 -38.69 -31.62 -53.26
N LEU A 199 -39.32 -32.75 -53.49
CA LEU A 199 -40.14 -33.43 -52.48
C LEU A 199 -39.28 -34.48 -51.79
N ILE A 200 -39.14 -34.39 -50.47
CA ILE A 200 -38.41 -35.35 -49.65
C ILE A 200 -39.40 -35.94 -48.65
N ALA A 201 -39.59 -37.25 -48.72
CA ALA A 201 -40.59 -37.99 -47.95
C ALA A 201 -40.18 -38.23 -46.49
N ASP A 202 -39.41 -37.32 -45.90
CA ASP A 202 -38.97 -37.37 -44.51
C ASP A 202 -38.81 -35.96 -43.93
N LEU A 203 -39.65 -35.63 -42.96
CA LEU A 203 -39.61 -34.41 -42.19
C LEU A 203 -38.30 -34.25 -41.39
N ASN A 204 -37.67 -35.35 -40.98
CA ASN A 204 -36.48 -35.37 -40.14
C ASN A 204 -35.17 -35.32 -40.95
N PHE A 205 -35.24 -35.30 -42.28
CA PHE A 205 -34.10 -35.37 -43.19
C PHE A 205 -32.98 -34.37 -42.87
N LEU A 206 -33.36 -33.17 -42.38
CA LEU A 206 -32.44 -32.08 -42.05
C LEU A 206 -32.20 -31.89 -40.55
N THR A 207 -32.61 -32.83 -39.71
CA THR A 207 -32.34 -32.79 -38.27
C THR A 207 -30.85 -33.02 -37.98
N ASN A 208 -30.36 -32.47 -36.87
CA ASN A 208 -28.97 -32.57 -36.41
C ASN A 208 -28.50 -34.03 -36.38
N LYS A 209 -29.36 -34.95 -35.92
CA LYS A 209 -29.08 -36.39 -35.93
C LYS A 209 -28.94 -36.93 -37.36
N MET A 210 -29.91 -36.69 -38.24
CA MET A 210 -29.88 -37.29 -39.59
C MET A 210 -28.72 -36.78 -40.44
N VAL A 211 -28.41 -35.49 -40.36
CA VAL A 211 -27.27 -34.92 -41.10
C VAL A 211 -25.91 -35.40 -40.59
N SER A 212 -25.84 -35.91 -39.35
CA SER A 212 -24.62 -36.52 -38.81
C SER A 212 -24.44 -37.98 -39.25
N LEU A 213 -25.52 -38.67 -39.63
CA LEU A 213 -25.49 -40.08 -40.02
C LEU A 213 -25.21 -40.29 -41.51
N GLY A 214 -25.72 -39.42 -42.39
CA GLY A 214 -25.64 -39.57 -43.84
C GLY A 214 -25.20 -38.30 -44.58
N ASN A 215 -25.10 -38.39 -45.91
CA ASN A 215 -24.69 -37.32 -46.81
C ASN A 215 -25.81 -36.29 -47.09
N ASN A 216 -26.71 -36.03 -46.14
CA ASN A 216 -27.92 -35.24 -46.35
C ASN A 216 -27.62 -33.77 -46.68
N ILE A 217 -26.63 -33.17 -45.99
CA ILE A 217 -26.19 -31.79 -46.28
C ILE A 217 -25.62 -31.67 -47.68
N GLN A 218 -24.75 -32.61 -48.08
CA GLN A 218 -24.16 -32.63 -49.42
C GLN A 218 -25.24 -32.78 -50.50
N PHE A 219 -26.28 -33.60 -50.24
CA PHE A 219 -27.41 -33.74 -51.15
C PHE A 219 -28.19 -32.44 -51.31
N ILE A 220 -28.48 -31.72 -50.22
CA ILE A 220 -29.19 -30.43 -50.29
C ILE A 220 -28.33 -29.35 -50.93
N ASP A 221 -27.05 -29.28 -50.60
CA ASP A 221 -26.13 -28.31 -51.20
C ASP A 221 -26.07 -28.44 -52.73
N MET A 222 -26.06 -29.68 -53.25
CA MET A 222 -26.18 -29.95 -54.69
C MET A 222 -27.53 -29.48 -55.27
N VAL A 223 -28.62 -29.66 -54.54
CA VAL A 223 -29.97 -29.23 -54.94
C VAL A 223 -30.09 -27.70 -54.97
N LEU A 224 -29.39 -27.00 -54.08
CA LEU A 224 -29.44 -25.54 -53.97
C LEU A 224 -28.73 -24.82 -55.13
N GLU A 225 -27.81 -25.46 -55.85
CA GLU A 225 -27.15 -24.91 -57.05
C GLU A 225 -26.50 -23.51 -56.83
N ASN A 226 -25.92 -23.25 -55.65
CA ASN A 226 -25.38 -21.93 -55.24
C ASN A 226 -26.40 -20.77 -55.27
N ARG A 227 -27.70 -21.05 -55.21
CA ARG A 227 -28.75 -20.03 -55.08
C ARG A 227 -28.84 -19.53 -53.65
N SER A 228 -29.40 -18.34 -53.46
CA SER A 228 -29.75 -17.87 -52.12
C SER A 228 -30.77 -18.82 -51.49
N SER A 229 -30.45 -19.27 -50.27
CA SER A 229 -31.15 -20.36 -49.59
C SER A 229 -31.82 -19.84 -48.32
N TYR A 230 -33.08 -20.22 -48.18
CA TYR A 230 -33.98 -19.70 -47.15
C TYR A 230 -34.62 -20.84 -46.37
N LEU A 231 -34.82 -20.65 -45.08
CA LEU A 231 -35.55 -21.55 -44.20
C LEU A 231 -36.86 -20.91 -43.77
N ASP A 232 -37.97 -21.57 -44.08
CA ASP A 232 -39.30 -21.13 -43.71
C ASP A 232 -39.85 -22.04 -42.60
N LEU A 233 -40.21 -21.42 -41.47
CA LEU A 233 -40.69 -22.13 -40.28
C LEU A 233 -42.23 -22.15 -40.16
N SER A 234 -42.96 -21.63 -41.15
CA SER A 234 -44.44 -21.58 -41.14
C SER A 234 -45.09 -22.96 -41.11
N GLY A 235 -44.41 -23.96 -41.69
CA GLY A 235 -44.84 -25.36 -41.72
C GLY A 235 -44.56 -26.14 -40.44
N ILE A 236 -43.97 -25.53 -39.40
CA ILE A 236 -43.71 -26.17 -38.09
C ILE A 236 -44.37 -25.43 -36.92
N ASP A 237 -44.55 -26.12 -35.79
CA ASP A 237 -45.05 -25.52 -34.56
C ASP A 237 -43.95 -24.86 -33.74
N VAL A 238 -43.75 -23.57 -34.00
CA VAL A 238 -42.72 -22.76 -33.34
C VAL A 238 -43.18 -22.33 -31.94
N SER A 239 -42.37 -22.63 -30.91
CA SER A 239 -42.65 -22.19 -29.54
C SER A 239 -42.61 -20.65 -29.41
N PRO A 240 -43.25 -20.06 -28.38
CA PRO A 240 -43.20 -18.61 -28.17
C PRO A 240 -41.77 -18.06 -28.04
N ILE A 241 -40.87 -18.82 -27.41
CA ILE A 241 -39.46 -18.45 -27.24
C ILE A 241 -38.76 -18.41 -28.60
N ASP A 242 -38.98 -19.41 -29.45
CA ASP A 242 -38.37 -19.43 -30.77
C ASP A 242 -38.93 -18.35 -31.69
N ARG A 243 -40.22 -18.00 -31.58
CA ARG A 243 -40.78 -16.82 -32.27
C ARG A 243 -40.08 -15.54 -31.85
N ALA A 244 -39.83 -15.36 -30.55
CA ALA A 244 -39.06 -14.22 -30.05
C ALA A 244 -37.62 -14.24 -30.57
N LYS A 245 -36.98 -15.42 -30.65
CA LYS A 245 -35.64 -15.57 -31.23
C LYS A 245 -35.60 -15.26 -32.72
N VAL A 246 -36.57 -15.72 -33.52
CA VAL A 246 -36.68 -15.38 -34.94
C VAL A 246 -36.79 -13.86 -35.09
N LEU A 247 -37.69 -13.21 -34.34
CA LEU A 247 -37.85 -11.76 -34.36
C LEU A 247 -36.54 -11.03 -34.01
N LEU A 248 -35.89 -11.44 -32.91
CA LEU A 248 -34.61 -10.87 -32.49
C LEU A 248 -33.53 -11.10 -33.55
N HIS A 249 -33.45 -12.29 -34.14
CA HIS A 249 -32.49 -12.62 -35.19
C HIS A 249 -32.69 -11.73 -36.44
N THR A 250 -33.93 -11.60 -36.92
CA THR A 250 -34.27 -10.71 -38.04
C THR A 250 -33.92 -9.26 -37.73
N LEU A 251 -34.18 -8.78 -36.50
CA LEU A 251 -33.78 -7.44 -36.06
C LEU A 251 -32.24 -7.30 -35.97
N THR A 252 -31.51 -8.33 -35.54
CA THR A 252 -30.05 -8.31 -35.41
C THR A 252 -29.33 -8.26 -36.77
N GLN A 253 -29.81 -9.04 -37.75
CA GLN A 253 -29.34 -8.99 -39.14
C GLN A 253 -29.53 -7.58 -39.74
N LYS A 254 -30.64 -6.92 -39.39
CA LYS A 254 -30.98 -5.58 -39.90
C LYS A 254 -30.24 -4.42 -39.22
N TYR A 255 -29.83 -4.56 -37.95
CA TYR A 255 -29.33 -3.43 -37.13
C TYR A 255 -27.94 -3.62 -36.48
N ASN A 256 -27.10 -4.53 -37.00
CA ASN A 256 -25.72 -4.81 -36.57
C ASN A 256 -25.55 -5.41 -35.15
N TYR A 257 -24.82 -6.52 -35.06
CA TYR A 257 -24.60 -7.35 -33.87
C TYR A 257 -24.02 -6.63 -32.62
N TRP A 258 -23.31 -5.50 -32.80
CA TRP A 258 -22.57 -4.80 -31.73
C TRP A 258 -23.43 -4.23 -30.59
N VAL A 259 -24.71 -3.93 -30.84
CA VAL A 259 -25.62 -3.40 -29.81
C VAL A 259 -25.82 -4.41 -28.67
N TYR A 260 -25.72 -5.71 -28.97
CA TYR A 260 -25.91 -6.79 -28.01
C TYR A 260 -24.64 -7.14 -27.22
N SER A 261 -23.45 -6.98 -27.78
CA SER A 261 -22.18 -7.15 -27.05
C SER A 261 -21.90 -5.98 -26.07
N LEU A 262 -22.40 -4.77 -26.38
CA LEU A 262 -22.31 -3.60 -25.49
C LEU A 262 -23.23 -3.68 -24.26
N LEU A 263 -24.29 -4.49 -24.33
CA LEU A 263 -25.33 -4.58 -23.30
C LEU A 263 -24.86 -5.27 -22.00
N PRO A 264 -24.25 -6.47 -22.04
CA PRO A 264 -23.60 -7.06 -20.87
C PRO A 264 -22.51 -6.15 -20.30
N LEU A 265 -21.71 -5.51 -21.17
CA LEU A 265 -20.68 -4.56 -20.76
C LEU A 265 -21.27 -3.36 -20.01
N SER A 266 -22.42 -2.84 -20.45
CA SER A 266 -23.10 -1.73 -19.78
C SER A 266 -23.72 -2.11 -18.43
N ILE A 267 -24.31 -3.31 -18.33
CA ILE A 267 -24.91 -3.84 -17.09
C ILE A 267 -23.81 -4.15 -16.07
N ILE A 268 -22.72 -4.77 -16.50
CA ILE A 268 -21.56 -5.10 -15.68
C ILE A 268 -20.84 -3.82 -15.22
N SER A 269 -20.65 -2.84 -16.11
CA SER A 269 -20.07 -1.53 -15.76
C SER A 269 -20.96 -0.75 -14.80
N PHE A 270 -22.28 -0.85 -14.95
CA PHE A 270 -23.25 -0.21 -14.05
C PHE A 270 -23.33 -0.90 -12.68
N LEU A 271 -23.36 -2.24 -12.62
CA LEU A 271 -23.28 -3.00 -11.36
C LEU A 271 -21.96 -2.72 -10.63
N GLY A 272 -20.84 -2.73 -11.36
CA GLY A 272 -19.54 -2.32 -10.84
C GLY A 272 -19.57 -0.89 -10.29
N GLY A 273 -20.16 0.05 -11.03
CA GLY A 273 -20.32 1.46 -10.62
C GLY A 273 -21.29 1.69 -9.46
N TYR A 274 -22.39 0.94 -9.37
CA TYR A 274 -23.37 1.00 -8.28
C TYR A 274 -22.76 0.44 -6.99
N ILE A 275 -22.14 -0.75 -7.07
CA ILE A 275 -21.42 -1.35 -5.95
C ILE A 275 -20.26 -0.43 -5.50
N TRP A 276 -19.55 0.20 -6.45
CA TRP A 276 -18.51 1.20 -6.17
C TRP A 276 -19.04 2.41 -5.40
N ASN A 277 -20.18 2.96 -5.79
CA ASN A 277 -20.80 4.13 -5.15
C ASN A 277 -21.43 3.81 -3.78
N SER A 278 -21.90 2.57 -3.57
CA SER A 278 -22.51 2.12 -2.32
C SER A 278 -21.50 1.71 -1.25
N MET A 279 -20.20 1.65 -1.57
CA MET A 279 -19.15 1.27 -0.62
C MET A 279 -18.55 2.49 0.12
N PRO A 280 -18.25 2.37 1.43
CA PRO A 280 -17.62 3.45 2.19
C PRO A 280 -16.28 3.87 1.56
N LYS A 281 -16.03 5.18 1.47
CA LYS A 281 -14.87 5.80 0.80
C LYS A 281 -13.52 5.63 1.53
N LYS A 282 -13.41 4.72 2.50
CA LYS A 282 -12.13 4.37 3.13
C LYS A 282 -11.41 3.24 2.35
N ARG A 283 -10.08 3.21 2.52
CA ARG A 283 -9.06 2.34 1.87
C ARG A 283 -9.57 0.95 1.42
N TRP A 284 -9.03 0.49 0.29
CA TRP A 284 -9.40 -0.73 -0.42
C TRP A 284 -9.55 -1.95 0.52
N SER A 285 -10.78 -2.47 0.59
CA SER A 285 -11.04 -3.78 1.19
C SER A 285 -10.89 -4.86 0.10
N PRO A 286 -10.50 -6.10 0.46
CA PRO A 286 -10.40 -7.24 -0.47
C PRO A 286 -11.63 -7.44 -1.37
N LYS A 287 -12.80 -6.96 -0.92
CA LYS A 287 -14.08 -7.01 -1.62
C LYS A 287 -14.11 -6.17 -2.91
N LYS A 288 -13.39 -5.04 -2.99
CA LYS A 288 -13.34 -4.19 -4.20
C LYS A 288 -12.52 -4.83 -5.34
N ILE A 289 -11.44 -5.53 -4.97
CA ILE A 289 -10.59 -6.28 -5.90
C ILE A 289 -11.35 -7.49 -6.46
N TYR A 290 -12.15 -8.15 -5.62
CA TYR A 290 -12.99 -9.29 -6.03
C TYR A 290 -14.01 -8.92 -7.11
N VAL A 291 -14.67 -7.76 -6.97
CA VAL A 291 -15.66 -7.28 -7.96
C VAL A 291 -15.00 -6.96 -9.31
N ALA A 292 -13.87 -6.26 -9.31
CA ALA A 292 -13.09 -6.00 -10.53
C ALA A 292 -12.65 -7.30 -11.23
N SER A 293 -12.30 -8.31 -10.44
CA SER A 293 -11.89 -9.64 -10.94
C SER A 293 -13.04 -10.39 -11.60
N LEU A 294 -14.23 -10.36 -11.00
CA LEU A 294 -15.46 -10.90 -11.58
C LEU A 294 -15.83 -10.20 -12.89
N THR A 295 -15.57 -8.89 -12.98
CA THR A 295 -15.80 -8.10 -14.19
C THR A 295 -14.93 -8.62 -15.34
N VAL A 296 -13.66 -8.88 -15.06
CA VAL A 296 -12.70 -9.37 -16.05
C VAL A 296 -12.93 -10.82 -16.41
N LEU A 297 -13.27 -11.68 -15.45
CA LEU A 297 -13.70 -13.05 -15.73
C LEU A 297 -14.91 -13.09 -16.66
N ALA A 298 -15.90 -12.21 -16.43
CA ALA A 298 -17.09 -12.10 -17.29
C ALA A 298 -16.74 -11.58 -18.70
N VAL A 299 -15.92 -10.54 -18.82
CA VAL A 299 -15.47 -10.01 -20.12
C VAL A 299 -14.63 -11.04 -20.88
N SER A 300 -13.74 -11.76 -20.18
CA SER A 300 -12.90 -12.79 -20.80
C SER A 300 -13.71 -14.00 -21.26
N ALA A 301 -14.72 -14.41 -20.48
CA ALA A 301 -15.65 -15.46 -20.87
C ALA A 301 -16.50 -15.04 -22.08
N LEU A 302 -16.89 -13.78 -22.19
CA LEU A 302 -17.62 -13.26 -23.36
C LEU A 302 -16.74 -13.23 -24.62
N ILE A 303 -15.49 -12.77 -24.52
CA ILE A 303 -14.56 -12.77 -25.66
C ILE A 303 -14.24 -14.21 -26.07
N TYR A 304 -14.14 -15.16 -25.13
CA TYR A 304 -14.01 -16.58 -25.43
C TYR A 304 -15.22 -17.14 -26.18
N LEU A 305 -16.44 -16.80 -25.78
CA LEU A 305 -17.67 -17.25 -26.44
C LEU A 305 -17.79 -16.71 -27.88
N GLU A 306 -17.27 -15.51 -28.17
CA GLU A 306 -17.25 -14.94 -29.52
C GLU A 306 -16.08 -15.47 -30.38
N SER A 307 -14.89 -15.71 -29.80
CA SER A 307 -13.67 -16.05 -30.57
C SER A 307 -13.34 -17.55 -30.60
N GLY A 308 -13.88 -18.33 -29.67
CA GLY A 308 -13.54 -19.75 -29.48
C GLY A 308 -12.12 -20.01 -28.98
N ASP A 309 -11.35 -18.98 -28.60
CA ASP A 309 -9.92 -19.12 -28.28
C ASP A 309 -9.67 -19.44 -26.78
N PRO A 310 -9.26 -20.68 -26.44
CA PRO A 310 -9.08 -21.12 -25.05
C PRO A 310 -7.97 -20.37 -24.30
N MET A 311 -7.07 -19.67 -25.00
CA MET A 311 -5.99 -18.90 -24.38
C MET A 311 -6.50 -17.74 -23.51
N ILE A 312 -7.69 -17.22 -23.83
CA ILE A 312 -8.38 -16.14 -23.10
C ILE A 312 -8.85 -16.60 -21.72
N VAL A 313 -9.35 -17.84 -21.65
CA VAL A 313 -9.79 -18.46 -20.40
C VAL A 313 -8.59 -18.76 -19.50
N ALA A 314 -7.47 -19.22 -20.08
CA ALA A 314 -6.23 -19.45 -19.35
C ALA A 314 -5.65 -18.15 -18.75
N LEU A 315 -5.60 -17.07 -19.53
CA LEU A 315 -5.16 -15.75 -19.05
C LEU A 315 -6.06 -15.22 -17.93
N ALA A 316 -7.39 -15.34 -18.05
CA ALA A 316 -8.35 -14.91 -17.04
C ALA A 316 -8.27 -15.75 -15.74
N LEU A 317 -8.07 -17.07 -15.85
CA LEU A 317 -7.87 -17.96 -14.71
C LEU A 317 -6.53 -17.70 -14.01
N VAL A 318 -5.46 -17.39 -14.75
CA VAL A 318 -4.16 -16.95 -14.20
C VAL A 318 -4.32 -15.59 -13.49
N THR A 319 -5.12 -14.68 -14.03
CA THR A 319 -5.47 -13.40 -13.38
C THR A 319 -6.15 -13.65 -12.03
N ALA A 320 -7.16 -14.52 -12.01
CA ALA A 320 -7.94 -14.84 -10.82
C ALA A 320 -7.11 -15.57 -9.74
N SER A 321 -6.18 -16.45 -10.14
CA SER A 321 -5.32 -17.20 -9.22
C SER A 321 -4.18 -16.35 -8.62
N LEU A 322 -3.57 -15.45 -9.40
CA LEU A 322 -2.56 -14.51 -8.89
C LEU A 322 -3.16 -13.48 -7.90
N ILE A 323 -4.45 -13.16 -8.03
CA ILE A 323 -5.21 -12.31 -7.09
C ILE A 323 -5.49 -13.03 -5.78
N GLY A 324 -5.79 -14.33 -5.82
CA GLY A 324 -5.94 -15.17 -4.63
C GLY A 324 -4.69 -15.22 -3.76
N MET A 325 -3.51 -14.99 -4.36
CA MET A 325 -2.22 -14.90 -3.68
C MET A 325 -1.89 -13.50 -3.12
N ASN A 326 -2.83 -12.54 -3.22
CA ASN A 326 -2.71 -11.15 -2.72
C ASN A 326 -1.54 -10.34 -3.34
N MET A 327 -1.13 -10.69 -4.56
CA MET A 327 -0.06 -10.02 -5.31
C MET A 327 -0.64 -8.87 -6.16
N GLN A 328 -0.89 -7.72 -5.54
CA GLN A 328 -1.60 -6.57 -6.16
C GLN A 328 -0.99 -6.04 -7.47
N ASN A 329 0.32 -6.17 -7.69
CA ASN A 329 0.97 -5.71 -8.91
C ASN A 329 0.79 -6.68 -10.09
N LEU A 330 0.74 -8.00 -9.81
CA LEU A 330 0.60 -9.04 -10.83
C LEU A 330 -0.85 -9.16 -11.34
N SER A 331 -1.83 -8.87 -10.49
CA SER A 331 -3.25 -8.89 -10.86
C SER A 331 -3.62 -7.86 -11.92
N ILE A 332 -3.10 -6.65 -11.78
CA ILE A 332 -3.32 -5.56 -12.73
C ILE A 332 -2.62 -5.87 -14.05
N PHE A 333 -1.40 -6.41 -14.01
CA PHE A 333 -0.71 -6.91 -15.20
C PHE A 333 -1.53 -7.98 -15.93
N SER A 334 -2.11 -8.95 -15.24
CA SER A 334 -2.95 -9.94 -15.92
C SER A 334 -4.24 -9.33 -16.50
N LEU A 335 -4.84 -8.33 -15.82
CA LEU A 335 -6.03 -7.63 -16.28
C LEU A 335 -5.77 -6.82 -17.55
N THR A 336 -4.65 -6.11 -17.60
CA THR A 336 -4.22 -5.37 -18.79
C THR A 336 -3.78 -6.29 -19.92
N ALA A 337 -3.23 -7.48 -19.61
CA ALA A 337 -2.88 -8.48 -20.61
C ALA A 337 -4.12 -9.01 -21.34
N THR A 338 -5.18 -9.31 -20.59
CA THR A 338 -6.43 -9.83 -21.16
C THR A 338 -7.18 -8.80 -22.00
N LEU A 339 -7.21 -7.54 -21.56
CA LEU A 339 -7.77 -6.43 -22.36
C LEU A 339 -6.97 -6.16 -23.63
N LEU A 340 -5.63 -6.23 -23.55
CA LEU A 340 -4.72 -6.06 -24.69
C LEU A 340 -4.86 -7.20 -25.72
N TYR A 341 -5.04 -8.44 -25.24
CA TYR A 341 -5.29 -9.60 -26.10
C TYR A 341 -6.65 -9.50 -26.79
N GLY A 342 -7.71 -9.11 -26.07
CA GLY A 342 -9.03 -8.84 -26.66
C GLY A 342 -9.01 -7.71 -27.71
N ALA A 343 -8.20 -6.66 -27.48
CA ALA A 343 -8.02 -5.56 -28.43
C ALA A 343 -7.29 -5.96 -29.72
N LEU A 344 -6.40 -6.96 -29.66
CA LEU A 344 -5.62 -7.47 -30.79
C LEU A 344 -6.42 -8.36 -31.76
N ILE A 345 -7.45 -9.07 -31.27
CA ILE A 345 -8.22 -10.02 -32.07
C ILE A 345 -9.26 -9.32 -32.97
N HIS A 346 -9.61 -8.06 -32.69
CA HIS A 346 -10.65 -7.33 -33.44
C HIS A 346 -10.08 -6.15 -34.26
N SER A 347 -10.30 -6.18 -35.57
CA SER A 347 -9.50 -5.50 -36.59
C SER A 347 -9.79 -4.02 -36.86
N SER A 348 -10.43 -3.27 -35.96
CA SER A 348 -10.53 -1.80 -36.13
C SER A 348 -10.87 -1.00 -34.87
N ILE A 349 -11.84 -1.46 -34.06
CA ILE A 349 -12.31 -0.72 -32.87
C ILE A 349 -11.54 -1.12 -31.60
N GLY A 350 -11.11 -2.39 -31.51
CA GLY A 350 -10.27 -2.90 -30.42
C GLY A 350 -8.94 -2.15 -30.30
N GLY A 351 -8.32 -1.83 -31.43
CA GLY A 351 -7.10 -1.01 -31.47
C GLY A 351 -7.28 0.40 -30.91
N ILE A 352 -8.41 1.06 -31.18
CA ILE A 352 -8.72 2.42 -30.69
C ILE A 352 -9.07 2.39 -29.19
N GLY A 353 -9.91 1.44 -28.77
CA GLY A 353 -10.28 1.26 -27.36
C GLY A 353 -9.08 0.87 -26.50
N GLY A 354 -8.22 -0.02 -27.01
CA GLY A 354 -6.93 -0.34 -26.41
C GLY A 354 -6.05 0.91 -26.31
N ALA A 355 -5.84 1.63 -27.42
CA ALA A 355 -5.03 2.85 -27.41
C ALA A 355 -5.53 3.91 -26.40
N LEU A 356 -6.84 4.12 -26.30
CA LEU A 356 -7.46 5.02 -25.30
C LEU A 356 -7.26 4.54 -23.86
N TYR A 357 -7.43 3.23 -23.62
CA TYR A 357 -7.16 2.63 -22.31
C TYR A 357 -5.70 2.84 -21.89
N PHE A 358 -4.75 2.63 -22.81
CA PHE A 358 -3.31 2.79 -22.55
C PHE A 358 -2.91 4.26 -22.37
N LEU A 359 -3.52 5.18 -23.13
CA LEU A 359 -3.35 6.61 -22.91
C LEU A 359 -3.82 7.05 -21.52
N LEU A 360 -4.89 6.45 -21.00
CA LEU A 360 -5.46 6.76 -19.68
C LEU A 360 -4.89 5.89 -18.54
N PHE A 361 -4.06 4.90 -18.85
CA PHE A 361 -3.58 3.91 -17.90
C PHE A 361 -2.92 4.49 -16.64
N PRO A 362 -2.13 5.58 -16.68
CA PRO A 362 -1.57 6.18 -15.46
C PRO A 362 -2.62 6.67 -14.46
N ILE A 363 -3.74 7.22 -14.96
CA ILE A 363 -4.87 7.67 -14.14
C ILE A 363 -5.63 6.48 -13.56
N ILE A 364 -5.79 5.44 -14.38
CA ILE A 364 -6.41 4.18 -13.98
C ILE A 364 -5.55 3.56 -12.86
N ALA A 365 -4.27 3.30 -13.12
CA ALA A 365 -3.29 2.70 -12.21
C ALA A 365 -3.21 3.41 -10.84
N TYR A 366 -3.27 4.74 -10.81
CA TYR A 366 -3.36 5.51 -9.56
C TYR A 366 -4.51 5.06 -8.66
N ASN A 367 -5.69 4.80 -9.24
CA ASN A 367 -6.84 4.36 -8.46
C ASN A 367 -6.65 2.94 -7.94
N PHE A 368 -5.98 2.06 -8.69
CA PHE A 368 -5.91 0.63 -8.38
C PHE A 368 -4.71 0.18 -7.52
N LEU A 369 -3.64 0.98 -7.43
CA LEU A 369 -2.39 0.59 -6.78
C LEU A 369 -2.19 1.27 -5.41
N GLU A 370 -1.68 0.53 -4.43
CA GLU A 370 -1.14 1.09 -3.19
C GLU A 370 0.25 1.68 -3.44
N LEU A 371 0.26 2.94 -3.88
CA LEU A 371 1.48 3.63 -4.26
C LEU A 371 2.05 4.40 -3.07
N ASP A 372 3.29 4.10 -2.69
CA ASP A 372 4.03 4.91 -1.72
C ASP A 372 4.41 6.26 -2.38
N PRO A 373 3.94 7.40 -1.85
CA PRO A 373 4.19 8.74 -2.37
C PRO A 373 5.65 9.22 -2.18
N ARG A 374 6.64 8.38 -2.48
CA ARG A 374 8.05 8.77 -2.46
C ARG A 374 8.44 9.47 -3.77
N PRO A 375 9.01 10.68 -3.73
CA PRO A 375 9.50 11.35 -4.91
C PRO A 375 10.80 10.67 -5.40
N THR A 376 10.82 10.21 -6.66
CA THR A 376 12.06 9.79 -7.33
C THR A 376 12.14 10.47 -8.69
N GLY A 377 12.68 11.69 -8.71
CA GLY A 377 12.80 12.48 -9.92
C GLY A 377 11.49 13.16 -10.33
N PHE A 378 11.21 13.18 -11.64
CA PHE A 378 10.04 13.83 -12.22
C PHE A 378 8.78 12.94 -12.19
N LEU A 379 8.95 11.64 -12.42
CA LEU A 379 7.83 10.71 -12.52
C LEU A 379 7.25 10.42 -11.13
N GLY A 380 5.95 10.61 -11.01
CA GLY A 380 5.22 10.29 -9.79
C GLY A 380 5.10 8.78 -9.59
N PRO A 381 4.65 8.35 -8.40
CA PRO A 381 4.41 6.93 -8.11
C PRO A 381 3.52 6.20 -9.13
N ALA A 382 2.43 6.81 -9.60
CA ALA A 382 1.51 6.17 -10.54
C ALA A 382 2.17 5.96 -11.90
N SER A 383 2.82 7.00 -12.43
CA SER A 383 3.55 6.92 -13.69
C SER A 383 4.67 5.88 -13.66
N ARG A 384 5.41 5.77 -12.56
CA ARG A 384 6.45 4.74 -12.40
C ARG A 384 5.88 3.34 -12.38
N ALA A 385 4.80 3.12 -11.64
CA ALA A 385 4.14 1.83 -11.62
C ALA A 385 3.59 1.46 -13.00
N SER A 386 3.04 2.43 -13.73
CA SER A 386 2.60 2.22 -15.12
C SER A 386 3.74 1.80 -16.05
N LEU A 387 4.92 2.41 -15.92
CA LEU A 387 6.10 2.00 -16.68
C LEU A 387 6.59 0.61 -16.28
N SER A 388 6.59 0.31 -14.99
CA SER A 388 6.99 -1.00 -14.48
C SER A 388 6.05 -2.12 -14.93
N ILE A 389 4.75 -1.84 -15.03
CA ILE A 389 3.77 -2.79 -15.57
C ILE A 389 3.96 -2.89 -17.09
N GLY A 390 4.17 -1.76 -17.78
CA GLY A 390 4.46 -1.72 -19.21
C GLY A 390 5.70 -2.54 -19.61
N SER A 391 6.76 -2.51 -18.80
CA SER A 391 7.99 -3.27 -19.08
C SER A 391 7.82 -4.78 -18.90
N MET A 392 6.88 -5.24 -18.07
CA MET A 392 6.57 -6.67 -17.94
C MET A 392 6.01 -7.28 -19.23
N TYR A 393 5.54 -6.46 -20.18
CA TYR A 393 5.02 -6.91 -21.48
C TYR A 393 6.07 -7.02 -22.58
N ILE A 394 7.32 -6.61 -22.33
CA ILE A 394 8.39 -6.68 -23.33
C ILE A 394 8.49 -8.08 -23.98
N PRO A 395 8.41 -9.21 -23.24
CA PRO A 395 8.40 -10.54 -23.86
C PRO A 395 7.24 -10.77 -24.82
N LEU A 396 6.03 -10.26 -24.51
CA LEU A 396 4.87 -10.35 -25.39
C LEU A 396 5.03 -9.51 -26.66
N ILE A 397 5.65 -8.33 -26.56
CA ILE A 397 5.94 -7.47 -27.72
C ILE A 397 6.95 -8.15 -28.65
N VAL A 398 7.91 -8.89 -28.10
CA VAL A 398 8.88 -9.67 -28.89
C VAL A 398 8.19 -10.82 -29.64
N ILE A 399 7.23 -11.50 -29.00
CA ILE A 399 6.47 -12.58 -29.62
C ILE A 399 5.48 -12.06 -30.67
N ASN A 400 4.87 -10.90 -30.43
CA ASN A 400 3.94 -10.26 -31.36
C ASN A 400 4.29 -8.76 -31.55
N PRO A 401 5.10 -8.43 -32.56
CA PRO A 401 5.55 -7.07 -32.84
C PRO A 401 4.41 -6.06 -33.11
N GLY A 402 3.21 -6.52 -33.48
CA GLY A 402 2.03 -5.67 -33.68
C GLY A 402 1.60 -4.92 -32.41
N LEU A 403 2.03 -5.38 -31.24
CA LEU A 403 1.81 -4.73 -29.95
C LEU A 403 2.64 -3.45 -29.74
N SER A 404 3.72 -3.28 -30.48
CA SER A 404 4.65 -2.15 -30.32
C SER A 404 3.96 -0.78 -30.37
N LEU A 405 2.98 -0.62 -31.26
CA LEU A 405 2.25 0.62 -31.47
C LEU A 405 1.34 0.97 -30.28
N ILE A 406 0.75 -0.05 -29.62
CA ILE A 406 -0.09 0.12 -28.43
C ILE A 406 0.78 0.52 -27.22
N PHE A 407 1.94 -0.12 -27.04
CA PHE A 407 2.86 0.23 -25.97
C PHE A 407 3.51 1.60 -26.18
N LEU A 408 3.74 2.01 -27.43
CA LEU A 408 4.17 3.38 -27.73
C LEU A 408 3.14 4.40 -27.20
N PHE A 409 1.84 4.16 -27.41
CA PHE A 409 0.78 5.01 -26.85
C PHE A 409 0.72 4.99 -25.32
N LEU A 410 0.97 3.84 -24.66
CA LEU A 410 1.14 3.79 -23.21
C LEU A 410 2.26 4.73 -22.76
N TYR A 411 3.45 4.60 -23.34
CA TYR A 411 4.62 5.40 -22.96
C TYR A 411 4.39 6.90 -23.21
N LEU A 412 3.80 7.26 -24.35
CA LEU A 412 3.40 8.63 -24.66
C LEU A 412 2.35 9.15 -23.67
N GLY A 413 1.38 8.32 -23.29
CA GLY A 413 0.37 8.63 -22.28
C GLY A 413 0.98 8.89 -20.91
N VAL A 414 1.90 8.03 -20.44
CA VAL A 414 2.64 8.21 -19.19
C VAL A 414 3.38 9.55 -19.19
N VAL A 415 4.09 9.88 -20.27
CA VAL A 415 4.83 11.14 -20.38
C VAL A 415 3.86 12.33 -20.40
N GLY A 416 2.82 12.29 -21.21
CA GLY A 416 1.81 13.36 -21.32
C GLY A 416 1.11 13.63 -19.99
N TRP A 417 0.63 12.59 -19.31
CA TRP A 417 0.00 12.72 -18.00
C TRP A 417 0.97 13.15 -16.90
N SER A 418 2.23 12.72 -16.95
CA SER A 418 3.25 13.21 -16.02
C SER A 418 3.53 14.70 -16.22
N LEU A 419 3.56 15.18 -17.47
CA LEU A 419 3.71 16.61 -17.77
C LEU A 419 2.51 17.40 -17.26
N TYR A 420 1.29 16.88 -17.44
CA TYR A 420 0.08 17.46 -16.88
C TYR A 420 0.11 17.52 -15.34
N GLY A 421 0.47 16.41 -14.69
CA GLY A 421 0.65 16.33 -13.24
C GLY A 421 1.69 17.33 -12.73
N ARG A 422 2.76 17.57 -13.51
CA ARG A 422 3.80 18.55 -13.17
C ARG A 422 3.24 19.97 -13.02
N VAL A 423 2.35 20.37 -13.92
CA VAL A 423 1.73 21.70 -13.89
C VAL A 423 0.93 21.87 -12.60
N ARG A 424 0.21 20.83 -12.16
CA ARG A 424 -0.52 20.84 -10.88
C ARG A 424 0.42 20.84 -9.68
N ALA A 425 1.41 19.96 -9.65
CA ALA A 425 2.36 19.88 -8.54
C ALA A 425 3.14 21.20 -8.33
N LYS A 426 3.45 21.94 -9.41
CA LYS A 426 4.12 23.24 -9.37
C LYS A 426 3.28 24.37 -8.75
N LYS A 427 1.95 24.21 -8.66
CA LYS A 427 1.07 25.23 -8.04
C LYS A 427 1.26 25.35 -6.54
N ALA A 428 1.78 24.32 -5.88
CA ALA A 428 2.08 24.39 -4.45
C ALA A 428 3.21 25.41 -4.17
N ARG A 429 3.10 26.15 -3.08
CA ARG A 429 4.08 27.17 -2.66
C ARG A 429 4.30 27.11 -1.16
N ILE A 430 5.53 27.37 -0.75
CA ILE A 430 5.89 27.55 0.65
C ILE A 430 5.59 29.01 0.99
N ASN A 431 4.61 29.25 1.86
CA ASN A 431 4.19 30.59 2.27
C ASN A 431 5.08 31.13 3.38
N ARG A 432 5.33 30.30 4.39
CA ARG A 432 6.10 30.66 5.58
C ARG A 432 6.90 29.46 6.05
N PHE A 433 8.07 29.74 6.59
CA PHE A 433 8.97 28.77 7.18
C PHE A 433 9.54 29.38 8.46
N LEU A 434 9.43 28.65 9.56
CA LEU A 434 9.90 29.10 10.87
C LEU A 434 10.85 28.06 11.44
N LEU A 435 12.10 28.48 11.65
CA LEU A 435 13.11 27.72 12.38
C LEU A 435 13.12 28.16 13.84
N PRO A 436 13.27 27.21 14.78
CA PRO A 436 13.49 27.56 16.18
C PRO A 436 14.87 28.23 16.29
N GLY A 437 14.90 29.46 16.82
CA GLY A 437 16.14 30.23 16.94
C GLY A 437 17.14 29.66 17.95
N LYS A 438 16.64 29.20 19.11
CA LYS A 438 17.42 28.48 20.13
C LYS A 438 16.69 27.20 20.51
N VAL A 439 17.40 26.09 20.48
CA VAL A 439 16.88 24.77 20.88
C VAL A 439 17.69 24.27 22.06
N GLN A 440 17.02 23.74 23.07
CA GLN A 440 17.69 23.12 24.21
C GLN A 440 18.18 21.72 23.82
N LEU A 441 19.42 21.40 24.18
CA LEU A 441 20.02 20.08 23.97
C LEU A 441 19.10 18.96 24.50
N GLY A 442 18.90 17.91 23.68
CA GLY A 442 18.07 16.75 24.05
C GLY A 442 16.56 17.01 24.15
N MET A 443 16.09 18.26 24.04
CA MET A 443 14.66 18.56 24.02
C MET A 443 14.10 18.63 22.61
N GLU A 444 12.87 18.17 22.45
CA GLU A 444 12.14 18.25 21.19
C GLU A 444 11.69 19.69 20.93
N SER A 445 12.09 20.21 19.77
CA SER A 445 11.62 21.47 19.21
C SER A 445 10.85 21.21 17.92
N GLN A 446 10.22 22.26 17.36
CA GLN A 446 9.42 22.14 16.15
C GLN A 446 9.95 23.06 15.06
N VAL A 447 10.21 22.48 13.90
CA VAL A 447 10.41 23.21 12.64
C VAL A 447 9.04 23.29 11.97
N ILE A 448 8.57 24.51 11.69
CA ILE A 448 7.21 24.74 11.19
C ILE A 448 7.28 25.23 9.74
N LEU A 449 6.47 24.60 8.89
CA LEU A 449 6.38 24.89 7.46
C LEU A 449 4.91 25.09 7.09
N TRP A 450 4.58 26.23 6.47
CA TRP A 450 3.25 26.49 5.93
C TRP A 450 3.29 26.35 4.42
N ILE A 451 2.52 25.41 3.90
CA ILE A 451 2.42 25.16 2.47
C ILE A 451 0.99 25.42 2.01
N LYS A 452 0.87 26.19 0.94
CA LYS A 452 -0.38 26.39 0.21
C LYS A 452 -0.37 25.55 -1.05
N GLY A 453 -1.43 24.77 -1.30
CA GLY A 453 -1.57 23.92 -2.48
C GLY A 453 -3.02 23.64 -2.84
N GLU A 454 -3.28 23.30 -4.11
CA GLU A 454 -4.61 22.95 -4.62
C GLU A 454 -4.70 21.44 -4.82
N SER A 455 -5.05 20.69 -3.77
CA SER A 455 -5.16 19.22 -3.79
C SER A 455 -3.88 18.54 -4.30
N VAL A 456 -2.79 18.71 -3.55
CA VAL A 456 -1.45 18.21 -3.86
C VAL A 456 -0.89 17.52 -2.62
N TYR A 457 -0.26 16.36 -2.78
CA TYR A 457 0.48 15.69 -1.71
C TYR A 457 1.81 16.40 -1.49
N ILE A 458 2.15 16.67 -0.24
CA ILE A 458 3.44 17.20 0.16
C ILE A 458 4.23 16.10 0.84
N HIS A 459 5.42 15.85 0.34
CA HIS A 459 6.39 14.93 0.92
C HIS A 459 7.59 15.74 1.43
N VAL A 460 7.78 15.73 2.75
CA VAL A 460 8.90 16.40 3.41
C VAL A 460 9.89 15.36 3.92
N THR A 461 11.15 15.53 3.56
CA THR A 461 12.27 14.74 4.09
C THR A 461 13.28 15.65 4.74
N THR A 462 13.70 15.27 5.95
CA THR A 462 14.71 16.00 6.70
C THR A 462 15.98 15.17 6.86
N ASP A 463 17.13 15.81 7.04
CA ASP A 463 18.41 15.15 7.31
C ASP A 463 18.47 14.50 8.71
N TRP A 464 17.63 14.95 9.64
CA TRP A 464 17.46 14.32 10.96
C TRP A 464 16.44 13.16 10.97
N GLY A 465 16.00 12.69 9.80
CA GLY A 465 15.27 11.42 9.65
C GLY A 465 13.74 11.50 9.69
N VAL A 466 13.15 12.70 9.77
CA VAL A 466 11.69 12.87 9.71
C VAL A 466 11.22 12.75 8.26
N LYS A 467 10.21 11.91 8.05
CA LYS A 467 9.48 11.77 6.79
C LYS A 467 8.01 12.01 7.06
N HIS A 468 7.44 13.02 6.41
CA HIS A 468 6.03 13.36 6.56
C HIS A 468 5.38 13.46 5.18
N VAL A 469 4.21 12.83 5.01
CA VAL A 469 3.46 12.88 3.77
C VAL A 469 2.00 13.17 4.03
N GLU A 470 1.47 14.21 3.39
CA GLU A 470 0.09 14.59 3.60
C GLU A 470 -0.53 15.32 2.41
N LEU A 471 -1.84 15.14 2.21
CA LEU A 471 -2.61 15.88 1.21
C LEU A 471 -2.91 17.29 1.71
N VAL A 472 -2.61 18.28 0.88
CA VAL A 472 -2.86 19.70 1.14
C VAL A 472 -3.90 20.24 0.16
N ASN A 473 -4.95 20.86 0.70
CA ASN A 473 -5.94 21.60 -0.05
C ASN A 473 -6.20 22.93 0.66
N GLY A 474 -5.76 24.04 0.08
CA GLY A 474 -5.63 25.33 0.77
C GLY A 474 -4.27 25.48 1.44
N GLU A 475 -4.21 26.15 2.59
CA GLU A 475 -2.99 26.34 3.38
C GLU A 475 -2.97 25.37 4.57
N LYS A 476 -1.82 24.73 4.80
CA LYS A 476 -1.65 23.76 5.87
C LYS A 476 -0.31 23.92 6.57
N GLU A 477 -0.33 23.72 7.88
CA GLU A 477 0.82 23.76 8.77
C GLU A 477 1.41 22.35 8.93
N PHE A 478 2.72 22.22 8.74
CA PHE A 478 3.50 21.01 8.99
C PHE A 478 4.43 21.26 10.17
N ARG A 479 4.25 20.50 11.25
CA ARG A 479 5.10 20.53 12.44
C ARG A 479 6.06 19.36 12.40
N LEU A 480 7.34 19.64 12.17
CA LEU A 480 8.39 18.64 12.04
C LEU A 480 9.18 18.60 13.36
N PRO A 481 9.18 17.49 14.10
CA PRO A 481 9.92 17.40 15.35
C PRO A 481 11.42 17.41 15.08
N TYR A 482 12.16 18.23 15.81
CA TYR A 482 13.62 18.36 15.71
C TYR A 482 14.24 18.18 17.09
N THR A 483 15.18 17.25 17.20
CA THR A 483 16.01 17.03 18.38
C THR A 483 17.46 16.97 17.95
N SER A 484 18.36 17.49 18.79
CA SER A 484 19.80 17.40 18.56
C SER A 484 20.52 16.94 19.81
N ARG A 485 21.55 16.12 19.59
CA ARG A 485 22.49 15.66 20.61
C ARG A 485 23.81 16.43 20.59
N ASN A 486 23.95 17.36 19.65
CA ASN A 486 25.13 18.20 19.48
C ASN A 486 24.80 19.65 19.80
N ILE A 487 25.75 20.37 20.39
CA ILE A 487 25.65 21.79 20.72
C ILE A 487 26.21 22.64 19.57
N GLY A 488 25.70 23.87 19.43
CA GLY A 488 26.22 24.90 18.54
C GLY A 488 25.30 25.21 17.37
N SER A 489 25.81 25.99 16.42
CA SER A 489 25.09 26.36 15.19
C SER A 489 25.15 25.21 14.18
N LEU A 490 24.16 24.33 14.25
CA LEU A 490 24.07 23.15 13.41
C LEU A 490 23.29 23.45 12.14
N PRO A 491 23.79 23.04 10.96
CA PRO A 491 23.01 23.11 9.74
C PRO A 491 21.86 22.11 9.81
N VAL A 492 20.72 22.49 9.26
CA VAL A 492 19.54 21.64 9.11
C VAL A 492 19.09 21.70 7.66
N PHE A 493 18.84 20.54 7.06
CA PHE A 493 18.47 20.42 5.66
C PHE A 493 17.12 19.72 5.53
N LEU A 494 16.21 20.36 4.80
CA LEU A 494 14.93 19.75 4.46
C LEU A 494 14.65 19.89 2.97
N SER A 495 14.13 18.81 2.39
CA SER A 495 13.68 18.77 1.01
C SER A 495 12.17 18.65 0.99
N VAL A 496 11.53 19.57 0.28
CA VAL A 496 10.07 19.60 0.13
C VAL A 496 9.74 19.26 -1.31
N HIS A 497 8.98 18.19 -1.47
CA HIS A 497 8.47 17.76 -2.75
C HIS A 497 6.94 17.88 -2.76
N SER A 498 6.40 18.42 -3.85
CA SER A 498 4.98 18.31 -4.16
C SER A 498 4.75 17.16 -5.15
N ILE A 499 3.65 16.45 -4.96
CA ILE A 499 3.21 15.36 -5.82
C ILE A 499 1.74 15.64 -6.13
N ASP A 500 1.34 15.62 -7.39
CA ASP A 500 -0.05 15.92 -7.74
C ASP A 500 -1.04 14.92 -7.13
N SER A 501 -2.32 15.29 -7.08
CA SER A 501 -3.39 14.47 -6.49
C SER A 501 -3.59 13.11 -7.16
N LEU A 502 -3.14 12.93 -8.41
CA LEU A 502 -3.21 11.67 -9.14
C LEU A 502 -1.87 10.90 -9.08
N LEU A 503 -0.89 11.38 -8.30
CA LEU A 503 0.45 10.78 -8.15
C LEU A 503 1.19 10.55 -9.48
N LEU A 504 0.91 11.37 -10.50
CA LEU A 504 1.48 11.27 -11.85
C LEU A 504 2.88 11.89 -11.93
N SER A 505 3.15 12.94 -11.17
CA SER A 505 4.43 13.66 -11.18
C SER A 505 4.81 14.18 -9.81
N SER A 506 6.11 14.14 -9.55
CA SER A 506 6.75 14.85 -8.45
C SER A 506 7.50 16.09 -8.92
N PHE A 507 7.43 17.14 -8.10
CA PHE A 507 8.14 18.39 -8.29
C PHE A 507 8.85 18.77 -6.99
N ARG A 508 10.12 19.17 -7.07
CA ARG A 508 10.86 19.68 -5.91
C ARG A 508 10.48 21.14 -5.73
N LEU A 509 9.76 21.45 -4.65
CA LEU A 509 9.36 22.82 -4.33
C LEU A 509 10.55 23.64 -3.84
N ALA A 510 11.31 23.09 -2.90
CA ALA A 510 12.48 23.73 -2.35
C ALA A 510 13.43 22.70 -1.71
N SER A 511 14.70 23.09 -1.63
CA SER A 511 15.66 22.55 -0.69
C SER A 511 16.00 23.69 0.25
N ILE A 512 15.57 23.59 1.51
CA ILE A 512 15.77 24.65 2.49
C ILE A 512 16.94 24.24 3.38
N GLU A 513 17.92 25.13 3.46
CA GLU A 513 19.04 25.06 4.39
C GLU A 513 18.83 26.13 5.47
N GLY A 514 18.97 25.72 6.72
CA GLY A 514 18.87 26.59 7.88
C GLY A 514 19.96 26.29 8.89
N ARG A 515 20.09 27.15 9.90
CA ARG A 515 20.94 26.87 11.06
C ARG A 515 20.12 26.98 12.34
N VAL A 516 20.18 25.95 13.17
CA VAL A 516 19.55 25.93 14.48
C VAL A 516 20.65 26.03 15.53
N ASN A 517 20.51 26.97 16.46
CA ASN A 517 21.48 27.11 17.55
C ASN A 517 21.04 26.23 18.72
N VAL A 518 21.74 25.13 18.93
CA VAL A 518 21.47 24.21 20.05
C VAL A 518 22.31 24.64 21.23
N ILE A 519 21.66 25.00 22.34
CA ILE A 519 22.29 25.44 23.57
C ILE A 519 22.14 24.37 24.66
N PRO A 520 23.15 24.17 25.53
CA PRO A 520 23.00 23.33 26.70
C PRO A 520 21.90 23.89 27.61
N SER A 521 21.19 22.98 28.28
CA SER A 521 20.18 23.30 29.27
C SER A 521 20.76 24.06 30.47
N THR A 522 22.04 23.81 30.78
CA THR A 522 22.78 24.54 31.82
C THR A 522 22.88 26.03 31.50
N ASP A 523 23.17 26.43 30.26
CA ASP A 523 23.27 27.85 29.87
C ASP A 523 21.97 28.62 30.13
N ILE A 524 20.82 27.98 29.86
CA ILE A 524 19.51 28.55 30.14
C ILE A 524 19.37 28.83 31.64
N ARG A 525 19.69 27.84 32.49
CA ARG A 525 19.61 27.97 33.95
C ARG A 525 20.60 28.99 34.50
N VAL A 526 21.82 29.05 33.99
CA VAL A 526 22.81 30.08 34.37
C VAL A 526 22.24 31.48 34.10
N SER A 527 21.65 31.70 32.93
CA SER A 527 21.06 32.99 32.58
C SER A 527 19.88 33.37 33.49
N GLU A 528 19.02 32.41 33.84
CA GLU A 528 17.91 32.61 34.79
C GLU A 528 18.43 32.95 36.19
N ILE A 529 19.36 32.16 36.72
CA ILE A 529 19.93 32.37 38.06
C ILE A 529 20.59 33.74 38.14
N LYS A 530 21.37 34.14 37.14
CA LYS A 530 22.01 35.47 37.14
C LYS A 530 21.01 36.61 37.07
N LYS A 531 19.95 36.46 36.27
CA LYS A 531 18.91 37.49 36.14
C LYS A 531 18.19 37.76 37.46
N TYR A 532 17.89 36.72 38.24
CA TYR A 532 17.08 36.83 39.45
C TYR A 532 17.88 36.84 40.76
N PHE A 533 19.10 36.28 40.76
CA PHE A 533 19.92 36.06 41.95
C PHE A 533 21.34 36.66 41.82
N GLY A 534 21.62 37.38 40.72
CA GLY A 534 22.96 37.91 40.42
C GLY A 534 23.51 38.89 41.46
N GLU A 535 22.69 39.79 41.99
CA GLU A 535 23.13 40.77 43.00
C GLU A 535 23.54 40.08 44.31
N ALA A 536 22.79 39.06 44.75
CA ALA A 536 23.12 38.26 45.91
C ALA A 536 24.43 37.46 45.71
N LEU A 537 24.64 36.91 44.51
CA LEU A 537 25.87 36.20 44.16
C LEU A 537 27.10 37.13 44.14
N LEU A 538 26.94 38.37 43.66
CA LEU A 538 28.00 39.38 43.69
C LEU A 538 28.34 39.81 45.11
N ALA A 539 27.34 39.92 46.00
CA ALA A 539 27.52 40.28 47.40
C ALA A 539 28.20 39.17 48.23
N ALA A 540 28.01 37.89 47.86
CA ALA A 540 28.52 36.75 48.60
C ALA A 540 30.07 36.67 48.66
N GLY A 541 30.77 37.18 47.63
CA GLY A 541 32.23 37.14 47.55
C GLY A 541 32.81 35.73 47.28
N PRO A 542 34.14 35.54 47.41
CA PRO A 542 34.78 34.25 47.21
C PRO A 542 34.44 33.25 48.33
N PRO A 543 34.51 31.93 48.06
CA PRO A 543 34.44 30.91 49.11
C PRO A 543 35.51 31.12 50.19
N ARG A 544 35.18 30.78 51.44
CA ARG A 544 36.08 30.82 52.60
C ARG A 544 37.39 30.06 52.34
N ARG A 545 37.32 28.89 51.71
CA ARG A 545 38.48 28.12 51.23
C ARG A 545 38.16 27.51 49.88
N PHE A 546 39.07 27.60 48.92
CA PHE A 546 38.95 26.90 47.64
C PHE A 546 40.35 26.54 47.12
N GLY A 547 40.44 25.56 46.24
CA GLY A 547 41.74 25.15 45.69
C GLY A 547 41.69 23.87 44.87
N PHE A 548 42.86 23.40 44.46
CA PHE A 548 43.06 22.11 43.79
C PHE A 548 43.79 21.11 44.69
N LEU A 549 43.40 19.85 44.61
CA LEU A 549 44.25 18.72 45.00
C LEU A 549 44.75 18.02 43.72
N GLY A 550 46.05 18.11 43.47
CA GLY A 550 46.68 17.54 42.27
C GLY A 550 46.90 16.03 42.33
N TYR A 551 47.01 15.42 41.15
CA TYR A 551 47.56 14.07 41.00
C TYR A 551 49.09 14.14 40.99
N GLY A 552 49.75 13.69 42.07
CA GLY A 552 51.17 13.37 42.00
C GLY A 552 51.41 12.24 40.98
N GLY A 553 52.13 12.58 39.90
CA GLY A 553 52.80 11.70 38.93
C GLY A 553 52.17 10.35 38.57
N VAL A 554 51.51 10.28 37.41
CA VAL A 554 51.40 9.03 36.63
C VAL A 554 52.12 9.27 35.30
N ARG A 555 53.36 8.75 35.19
CA ARG A 555 54.09 8.64 33.92
C ARG A 555 53.42 7.54 33.10
N GLY A 556 52.61 7.90 32.12
CA GLY A 556 52.11 6.90 31.18
C GLY A 556 50.78 7.20 30.50
N PHE A 557 50.47 8.44 30.14
CA PHE A 557 49.42 8.72 29.15
C PHE A 557 49.85 9.91 28.28
N GLY A 558 50.04 9.66 26.98
CA GLY A 558 50.51 10.64 26.01
C GLY A 558 49.53 11.79 25.77
N ARG A 559 50.09 12.95 25.41
CA ARG A 559 49.43 14.17 24.86
C ARG A 559 48.36 14.90 25.72
N GLY A 560 48.17 14.58 27.00
CA GLY A 560 47.21 15.27 27.89
C GLY A 560 47.78 16.38 28.81
N PHE A 561 49.09 16.60 28.88
CA PHE A 561 49.68 17.49 29.90
C PHE A 561 49.36 18.99 29.72
N SER A 562 48.99 19.42 28.50
CA SER A 562 48.62 20.81 28.22
C SER A 562 47.26 21.20 28.79
N SER A 563 46.31 20.26 28.91
CA SER A 563 44.94 20.54 29.36
C SER A 563 44.86 20.78 30.86
N ALA A 564 45.59 20.02 31.69
CA ALA A 564 45.69 20.25 33.13
C ALA A 564 46.33 21.62 33.45
N LEU A 565 47.40 21.98 32.74
CA LEU A 565 48.03 23.30 32.88
C LEU A 565 47.07 24.43 32.46
N SER A 566 46.26 24.20 31.42
CA SER A 566 45.24 25.17 30.95
C SER A 566 44.10 25.35 31.96
N LEU A 567 43.65 24.28 32.61
CA LEU A 567 42.62 24.32 33.66
C LEU A 567 43.12 25.07 34.90
N ARG A 568 44.36 24.82 35.33
CA ARG A 568 44.99 25.56 36.44
C ARG A 568 45.17 27.04 36.12
N LYS A 569 45.58 27.38 34.89
CA LYS A 569 45.66 28.79 34.44
C LYS A 569 44.28 29.46 34.41
N ALA A 570 43.25 28.78 33.91
CA ALA A 570 41.88 29.29 33.89
C ALA A 570 41.34 29.55 35.31
N PHE A 571 41.63 28.66 36.25
CA PHE A 571 41.28 28.81 37.66
C PHE A 571 42.02 29.95 38.36
N LEU A 572 43.32 30.11 38.08
CA LEU A 572 44.10 31.27 38.56
C LEU A 572 43.57 32.60 37.99
N GLY A 573 42.87 32.55 36.86
CA GLY A 573 42.20 33.69 36.23
C GLY A 573 40.77 33.97 36.70
N LEU A 574 40.32 33.35 37.81
CA LEU A 574 39.04 33.67 38.47
C LEU A 574 39.15 35.05 39.13
N SER A 575 38.30 35.99 38.72
CA SER A 575 38.31 37.38 39.19
C SER A 575 37.23 37.59 40.26
N PHE A 576 37.65 37.65 41.53
CA PHE A 576 36.76 38.00 42.64
C PHE A 576 36.89 39.49 42.93
N ILE A 577 35.86 40.27 42.57
CA ILE A 577 35.81 41.70 42.89
C ILE A 577 35.62 41.82 44.41
N GLY A 578 36.60 42.43 45.09
CA GLY A 578 36.54 42.71 46.53
C GLY A 578 37.68 42.13 47.39
N ALA A 579 38.65 41.42 46.81
CA ALA A 579 39.78 40.86 47.56
C ALA A 579 40.92 41.88 47.79
N LYS A 580 40.65 42.96 48.55
CA LYS A 580 41.70 43.55 49.40
C LYS A 580 41.65 42.80 50.71
N GLY A 581 42.73 42.07 51.03
CA GLY A 581 42.86 41.31 52.28
C GLY A 581 42.44 42.16 53.48
N LYS A 582 41.25 41.90 54.00
CA LYS A 582 40.86 42.34 55.33
C LYS A 582 41.47 41.35 56.30
N GLY A 583 42.37 41.85 57.15
CA GLY A 583 42.93 41.08 58.26
C GLY A 583 41.83 40.41 59.09
N LYS A 584 42.23 39.31 59.75
CA LYS A 584 41.42 38.53 60.70
C LYS A 584 40.29 39.36 61.29
N ALA A 585 39.04 38.95 61.06
CA ALA A 585 37.90 39.49 61.78
C ALA A 585 38.19 39.37 63.29
N ARG A 586 38.31 40.51 63.97
CA ARG A 586 38.47 40.54 65.43
C ARG A 586 37.11 40.25 66.05
N GLY A 587 37.09 39.36 67.04
CA GLY A 587 35.87 39.07 67.79
C GLY A 587 35.42 40.25 68.66
N THR A 588 34.36 40.04 69.43
CA THR A 588 33.78 41.06 70.32
C THR A 588 34.73 41.41 71.45
N TYR A 589 34.83 42.71 71.78
CA TYR A 589 35.65 43.21 72.89
C TYR A 589 35.09 42.68 74.21
N TYR A 590 35.86 41.87 74.92
CA TYR A 590 35.42 41.21 76.16
C TYR A 590 36.17 41.74 77.39
N GLY A 591 37.40 42.24 77.24
CA GLY A 591 38.15 42.75 78.37
C GLY A 591 39.51 43.36 78.04
N VAL A 592 40.37 43.38 79.05
CA VAL A 592 41.70 43.99 79.01
C VAL A 592 42.64 43.21 79.91
N ARG A 593 43.79 42.82 79.39
CA ARG A 593 44.89 42.17 80.12
C ARG A 593 46.18 43.01 80.03
N GLU A 594 47.19 42.68 80.83
CA GLU A 594 48.52 43.31 80.75
C GLU A 594 49.23 42.99 79.42
N PHE A 595 50.03 43.95 78.97
CA PHE A 595 50.83 43.85 77.74
C PHE A 595 51.95 42.83 77.90
N VAL A 596 52.10 41.96 76.90
CA VAL A 596 53.20 40.99 76.81
C VAL A 596 54.04 41.30 75.56
N PRO A 597 55.38 41.20 75.61
CA PRO A 597 56.23 41.40 74.44
C PRO A 597 55.77 40.52 73.25
N GLY A 598 55.35 41.18 72.16
CA GLY A 598 54.72 40.55 71.00
C GLY A 598 53.31 41.07 70.69
N ASP A 599 52.66 41.77 71.64
CA ASP A 599 51.35 42.39 71.44
C ASP A 599 51.41 43.62 70.50
N THR A 600 50.40 43.77 69.65
CA THR A 600 50.30 44.86 68.68
C THR A 600 49.94 46.20 69.36
N LEU A 601 50.71 47.25 69.06
CA LEU A 601 50.49 48.61 69.59
C LEU A 601 49.06 49.15 69.34
N ARG A 602 48.39 48.67 68.29
CA ARG A 602 47.01 49.03 67.94
C ARG A 602 45.97 48.53 68.96
N ASP A 603 46.32 47.53 69.75
CA ASP A 603 45.41 46.89 70.71
C ASP A 603 45.55 47.43 72.12
N ILE A 604 46.38 48.45 72.33
CA ILE A 604 46.52 49.12 73.62
C ILE A 604 45.19 49.80 74.00
N HIS A 605 44.71 49.53 75.21
CA HIS A 605 43.59 50.22 75.82
C HIS A 605 44.07 51.48 76.54
N TRP A 606 44.20 52.58 75.79
CA TRP A 606 44.81 53.84 76.26
C TRP A 606 44.19 54.38 77.56
N LYS A 607 42.86 54.37 77.69
CA LYS A 607 42.19 54.88 78.90
C LYS A 607 42.55 54.10 80.18
N LYS A 608 42.80 52.79 80.07
CA LYS A 608 43.11 51.93 81.22
C LYS A 608 44.61 51.96 81.52
N THR A 609 45.43 52.03 80.46
CA THR A 609 46.87 52.23 80.54
C THR A 609 47.22 53.53 81.26
N ILE A 610 46.58 54.64 80.89
CA ILE A 610 46.78 55.95 81.52
C ILE A 610 46.35 55.93 82.99
N SER A 611 45.22 55.27 83.30
CA SER A 611 44.69 55.20 84.67
C SER A 611 45.55 54.34 85.62
N ARG A 612 46.21 53.30 85.12
CA ARG A 612 46.95 52.32 85.93
C ARG A 612 48.46 52.47 85.86
N ARG A 613 48.98 53.33 84.97
CA ARG A 613 50.41 53.55 84.67
C ARG A 613 51.16 52.30 84.19
N GLU A 614 50.44 51.29 83.73
CA GLU A 614 50.95 50.04 83.15
C GLU A 614 50.26 49.77 81.81
N LEU A 615 50.93 49.13 80.85
CA LEU A 615 50.38 48.88 79.51
C LEU A 615 49.30 47.78 79.55
N PHE A 616 48.07 48.13 79.18
CA PHE A 616 46.95 47.19 79.01
C PHE A 616 46.57 47.03 77.54
N VAL A 617 46.31 45.79 77.12
CA VAL A 617 45.89 45.42 75.77
C VAL A 617 44.45 44.90 75.80
N LYS A 618 43.63 45.33 74.85
CA LYS A 618 42.24 44.87 74.65
C LYS A 618 42.26 43.37 74.34
N THR A 619 41.57 42.58 75.16
CA THR A 619 41.28 41.18 74.86
C THR A 619 39.94 41.08 74.14
N PHE A 620 40.00 40.46 72.97
CA PHE A 620 38.83 40.07 72.20
C PHE A 620 38.55 38.60 72.51
N GLU A 621 37.31 38.25 72.85
CA GLU A 621 36.92 36.85 72.76
C GLU A 621 37.06 36.43 71.29
N ALA A 622 37.67 35.27 71.03
CA ALA A 622 37.46 34.63 69.74
C ALA A 622 35.95 34.48 69.61
N GLY A 623 35.34 35.12 68.60
CA GLY A 623 33.91 35.05 68.39
C GLY A 623 33.53 33.58 68.33
N GLY A 624 32.97 33.09 69.44
CA GLY A 624 32.41 31.76 69.54
C GLY A 624 31.41 31.62 68.43
N GLU A 625 31.49 30.49 67.75
CA GLU A 625 30.59 30.05 66.71
C GLU A 625 29.14 30.17 67.18
N GLY A 626 28.52 31.31 66.87
CA GLY A 626 27.07 31.46 66.78
C GLY A 626 26.56 30.89 65.46
N GLY A 627 27.11 29.75 65.03
CA GLY A 627 26.60 28.96 63.91
C GLY A 627 25.55 28.02 64.49
N ARG A 628 24.28 28.37 64.33
CA ARG A 628 23.15 27.52 64.71
C ARG A 628 23.37 26.15 64.05
N GLY A 629 23.68 25.16 64.88
CA GLY A 629 24.13 23.82 64.50
C GLY A 629 23.23 23.18 63.46
N GLY A 630 23.85 22.87 62.33
CA GLY A 630 23.36 21.97 61.32
C GLY A 630 24.60 21.53 60.56
N ALA A 631 24.83 20.23 60.50
CA ALA A 631 26.03 19.70 59.89
C ALA A 631 26.25 20.20 58.45
N PRO A 632 27.52 20.30 58.01
CA PRO A 632 27.83 20.77 56.66
C PRO A 632 27.23 19.84 55.61
N LEU A 633 26.63 20.43 54.57
CA LEU A 633 26.19 19.68 53.38
C LEU A 633 27.39 19.44 52.48
N ILE A 634 27.56 18.21 52.00
CA ILE A 634 28.68 17.85 51.13
C ILE A 634 28.15 17.44 49.77
N ILE A 635 28.58 18.17 48.73
CA ILE A 635 28.25 17.88 47.34
C ILE A 635 29.53 17.44 46.62
N ILE A 636 29.51 16.23 46.08
CA ILE A 636 30.58 15.71 45.23
C ILE A 636 30.01 15.63 43.82
N THR A 637 30.62 16.33 42.87
CA THR A 637 30.21 16.29 41.46
C THR A 637 31.35 15.79 40.60
N ASP A 638 31.13 14.70 39.88
CA ASP A 638 32.05 14.18 38.89
C ASP A 638 31.61 14.58 37.49
N LEU A 639 32.38 15.50 36.89
CA LEU A 639 32.12 16.04 35.56
C LEU A 639 32.56 15.12 34.43
N LEU A 640 33.03 13.90 34.73
CA LEU A 640 33.40 12.92 33.73
C LEU A 640 32.14 12.35 33.06
N ALA A 641 31.96 12.74 31.79
CA ALA A 641 30.82 12.37 30.96
C ALA A 641 31.29 11.67 29.68
N ALA A 642 30.44 10.81 29.12
CA ALA A 642 30.69 10.09 27.89
C ALA A 642 30.36 10.94 26.66
N ASN A 643 29.39 11.84 26.77
CA ASN A 643 28.94 12.73 25.70
C ASN A 643 28.44 14.08 26.24
N VAL A 644 28.09 14.98 25.31
CA VAL A 644 27.71 16.36 25.61
C VAL A 644 26.38 16.45 26.38
N GLU A 645 25.42 15.56 26.10
CA GLU A 645 24.12 15.51 26.79
C GLU A 645 24.29 15.14 28.26
N GLU A 646 25.12 14.14 28.53
CA GLU A 646 25.43 13.70 29.88
C GLU A 646 26.21 14.77 30.67
N LEU A 647 27.18 15.44 30.04
CA LEU A 647 27.89 16.54 30.67
C LEU A 647 26.95 17.69 31.05
N ASP A 648 26.06 18.07 30.13
CA ASP A 648 25.05 19.11 30.38
C ASP A 648 24.12 18.71 31.52
N GLU A 649 23.70 17.44 31.59
CA GLU A 649 22.82 16.95 32.66
C GLU A 649 23.49 16.97 34.05
N ILE A 650 24.74 16.48 34.15
CA ILE A 650 25.53 16.51 35.41
C ILE A 650 25.71 17.95 35.88
N THR A 651 26.08 18.84 34.95
CA THR A 651 26.34 20.24 35.26
C THR A 651 25.07 20.96 35.68
N ARG A 652 23.96 20.75 34.94
CA ARG A 652 22.64 21.30 35.26
C ARG A 652 22.16 20.84 36.63
N ARG A 653 22.31 19.54 36.96
CA ARG A 653 21.92 19.01 38.27
C ARG A 653 22.73 19.62 39.40
N THR A 654 24.04 19.70 39.22
CA THR A 654 24.95 20.34 40.19
C THR A 654 24.56 21.80 40.41
N LEU A 655 24.38 22.55 39.32
CA LEU A 655 23.97 23.96 39.36
C LEU A 655 22.63 24.15 40.07
N MET A 656 21.62 23.34 39.73
CA MET A 656 20.28 23.45 40.32
C MET A 656 20.25 23.02 41.78
N LEU A 657 21.07 22.05 42.19
CA LEU A 657 21.23 21.68 43.59
C LEU A 657 21.84 22.84 44.39
N LEU A 658 22.95 23.40 43.90
CA LEU A 658 23.61 24.57 44.51
C LEU A 658 22.65 25.78 44.61
N TYR A 659 21.88 26.03 43.56
CA TYR A 659 20.87 27.08 43.54
C TYR A 659 19.74 26.86 44.56
N ARG A 660 19.22 25.64 44.64
CA ARG A 660 18.20 25.28 45.64
C ARG A 660 18.73 25.42 47.05
N THR A 661 19.98 25.04 47.31
CA THR A 661 20.60 25.20 48.63
C THR A 661 20.81 26.67 48.99
N ALA A 662 21.08 27.54 48.01
CA ALA A 662 21.24 28.98 48.23
C ALA A 662 19.90 29.71 48.50
N ILE A 663 18.78 29.24 47.94
CA ILE A 663 17.46 29.87 48.15
C ILE A 663 16.67 29.25 49.30
N GLY A 664 16.89 27.97 49.63
CA GLY A 664 16.11 27.23 50.60
C GLY A 664 16.38 27.60 52.08
N LYS A 665 15.67 26.92 52.99
CA LYS A 665 15.80 27.05 54.47
C LYS A 665 17.19 26.66 55.03
N ILE A 666 18.16 26.35 54.19
CA ILE A 666 19.55 25.98 54.54
C ILE A 666 20.45 27.24 54.52
N GLN A 667 19.86 28.44 54.61
CA GLN A 667 20.64 29.67 54.79
C GLN A 667 21.40 29.62 56.12
N GLY A 668 22.74 29.61 56.02
CA GLY A 668 23.65 29.64 57.16
C GLY A 668 24.43 28.35 57.47
N ARG A 669 24.13 27.22 56.80
CA ARG A 669 24.98 26.02 56.89
C ARG A 669 26.20 26.16 55.98
N GLU A 670 27.33 25.59 56.38
CA GLU A 670 28.51 25.52 55.54
C GLU A 670 28.35 24.44 54.45
N LEU A 671 28.73 24.78 53.21
CA LEU A 671 28.68 23.90 52.06
C LEU A 671 30.11 23.57 51.60
N LEU A 672 30.40 22.28 51.47
CA LEU A 672 31.63 21.78 50.82
C LEU A 672 31.26 21.17 49.46
N LEU A 673 31.74 21.80 48.39
CA LEU A 673 31.66 21.29 47.03
C LEU A 673 33.01 20.69 46.62
N ILE A 674 33.00 19.43 46.18
CA ILE A 674 34.14 18.77 45.54
C ILE A 674 33.75 18.49 44.08
N VAL A 675 34.50 19.07 43.15
CA VAL A 675 34.35 18.84 41.71
C VAL A 675 35.49 17.96 41.24
N ILE A 676 35.18 16.75 40.79
CA ILE A 676 36.10 15.90 40.04
C ILE A 676 36.05 16.38 38.58
N SER A 677 37.16 16.96 38.13
CA SER A 677 37.28 17.39 36.73
C SER A 677 37.41 16.18 35.79
N PRO A 678 37.10 16.33 34.49
CA PRO A 678 37.21 15.22 33.53
C PRO A 678 38.66 14.67 33.36
N ILE A 679 39.67 15.43 33.76
CA ILE A 679 41.09 15.01 33.80
C ILE A 679 41.50 14.41 35.16
N ARG A 680 40.53 14.12 36.03
CA ARG A 680 40.69 13.52 37.37
C ARG A 680 41.49 14.38 38.36
N GLU A 681 41.51 15.71 38.17
CA GLU A 681 41.92 16.66 39.21
C GLU A 681 40.74 17.05 40.09
N LEU A 682 40.96 17.17 41.40
CA LEU A 682 39.95 17.57 42.38
C LEU A 682 39.99 19.08 42.60
N ILE A 683 38.88 19.76 42.35
CA ILE A 683 38.64 21.16 42.73
C ILE A 683 37.73 21.14 43.95
N TYR A 684 38.01 21.96 44.96
CA TYR A 684 37.11 22.09 46.11
C TYR A 684 36.80 23.54 46.43
N ALA A 685 35.62 23.77 47.02
CA ALA A 685 35.21 25.04 47.59
C ALA A 685 34.39 24.83 48.88
N VAL A 686 34.68 25.64 49.89
CA VAL A 686 34.08 25.62 51.22
C VAL A 686 33.63 27.04 51.55
N GLY A 687 32.37 27.23 51.89
CA GLY A 687 31.81 28.54 52.22
C GLY A 687 30.29 28.50 52.39
N THR A 688 29.65 29.67 52.32
CA THR A 688 28.17 29.71 52.29
C THR A 688 27.63 29.19 50.95
N PRO A 689 26.37 28.71 50.88
CA PRO A 689 25.77 28.23 49.65
C PRO A 689 25.87 29.22 48.48
N GLU A 690 25.72 30.52 48.73
CA GLU A 690 25.83 31.57 47.72
C GLU A 690 27.26 31.74 47.19
N GLN A 691 28.27 31.64 48.08
CA GLN A 691 29.69 31.70 47.70
C GLN A 691 30.09 30.53 46.82
N VAL A 692 29.66 29.31 47.18
CA VAL A 692 29.96 28.08 46.45
C VAL A 692 29.22 28.04 45.10
N LEU A 693 27.97 28.50 45.06
CA LEU A 693 27.20 28.65 43.81
C LEU A 693 27.87 29.66 42.86
N ASN A 694 28.27 30.83 43.36
CA ASN A 694 29.00 31.83 42.57
C ASN A 694 30.32 31.26 42.02
N PHE A 695 31.05 30.51 42.85
CA PHE A 695 32.28 29.83 42.44
C PHE A 695 32.04 28.81 41.32
N PHE A 696 31.01 27.95 41.44
CA PHE A 696 30.67 26.98 40.40
C PHE A 696 30.25 27.65 39.08
N LEU A 697 29.49 28.75 39.15
CA LEU A 697 29.13 29.55 37.98
C LEU A 697 30.37 30.10 37.25
N GLN A 698 31.37 30.60 37.99
CA GLN A 698 32.60 31.11 37.36
C GLN A 698 33.44 29.98 36.74
N ILE A 699 33.49 28.79 37.36
CA ILE A 699 34.15 27.60 36.77
C ILE A 699 33.48 27.24 35.45
N TYR A 700 32.15 27.25 35.41
CA TYR A 700 31.38 27.00 34.19
C TYR A 700 31.70 28.03 33.09
N GLU A 701 31.63 29.32 33.40
CA GLU A 701 31.84 30.41 32.43
C GLU A 701 33.27 30.52 31.90
N LYS A 702 34.27 30.19 32.71
CA LYS A 702 35.67 30.11 32.26
C LYS A 702 35.92 28.90 31.35
N GLY A 703 34.89 28.09 31.08
CA GLY A 703 34.98 26.91 30.22
C GLY A 703 35.86 25.83 30.84
N MET A 704 35.86 25.70 32.17
CA MET A 704 36.53 24.58 32.85
C MET A 704 35.68 23.31 32.82
N VAL A 705 34.36 23.45 32.62
CA VAL A 705 33.43 22.34 32.36
C VAL A 705 33.40 22.09 30.84
N LYS A 706 34.17 21.11 30.38
CA LYS A 706 34.26 20.75 28.95
C LYS A 706 34.30 19.25 28.77
N LEU A 707 33.75 18.77 27.66
CA LEU A 707 33.87 17.38 27.26
C LEU A 707 35.27 17.14 26.68
N PHE A 708 36.03 16.21 27.25
CA PHE A 708 37.36 15.84 26.77
C PHE A 708 37.36 14.58 25.90
N TYR A 709 36.35 13.73 26.08
CA TYR A 709 36.25 12.43 25.43
C TYR A 709 34.81 12.23 24.96
N ASN A 710 34.61 11.74 23.72
CA ASN A 710 33.30 11.38 23.19
C ASN A 710 33.29 9.87 22.92
N TYR A 711 32.59 9.10 23.74
CA TYR A 711 32.49 7.65 23.62
C TYR A 711 31.13 7.15 24.13
N LYS A 712 30.78 5.91 23.80
CA LYS A 712 29.54 5.29 24.27
C LYS A 712 29.81 4.57 25.59
N ALA A 713 29.18 5.01 26.68
CA ALA A 713 29.29 4.34 27.98
C ALA A 713 28.53 3.00 27.98
N PHE A 714 29.02 2.03 28.75
CA PHE A 714 28.34 0.76 29.00
C PHE A 714 27.31 1.00 30.13
N LEU A 715 26.02 0.98 29.79
CA LEU A 715 24.92 1.46 30.66
C LEU A 715 24.38 0.40 31.63
N ARG A 716 25.25 -0.33 32.32
CA ARG A 716 24.84 -1.32 33.34
C ARG A 716 25.40 -0.92 34.70
N GLU A 717 24.54 -0.87 35.72
CA GLU A 717 24.98 -0.81 37.11
C GLU A 717 25.73 -2.10 37.44
N ILE A 718 26.97 -1.96 37.89
CA ILE A 718 27.83 -3.07 38.27
C ILE A 718 27.50 -3.43 39.72
N ASP A 719 27.18 -4.70 39.96
CA ASP A 719 26.89 -5.23 41.29
C ASP A 719 28.18 -5.35 42.12
N THR A 720 28.07 -5.24 43.45
CA THR A 720 29.21 -5.33 44.38
C THR A 720 29.92 -6.67 44.23
N SER A 721 29.17 -7.75 43.96
CA SER A 721 29.69 -9.09 43.68
C SER A 721 30.59 -9.13 42.42
N GLU A 722 30.17 -8.46 41.35
CA GLU A 722 30.96 -8.33 40.10
C GLU A 722 32.24 -7.52 40.34
N ILE A 723 32.22 -6.49 41.20
CA ILE A 723 33.43 -5.73 41.60
C ILE A 723 34.45 -6.63 42.30
N TYR A 724 34.02 -7.45 43.26
CA TYR A 724 34.91 -8.39 43.95
C TYR A 724 35.46 -9.45 43.00
N GLU A 725 34.66 -9.92 42.04
CA GLU A 725 35.10 -10.81 40.96
C GLU A 725 36.14 -10.12 40.05
N PHE A 726 35.94 -8.85 39.69
CA PHE A 726 36.90 -8.04 38.95
C PHE A 726 38.21 -7.82 39.72
N MET A 727 38.16 -7.66 41.04
CA MET A 727 39.36 -7.55 41.89
C MET A 727 40.15 -8.87 41.92
N GLY A 728 39.46 -10.01 41.99
CA GLY A 728 40.06 -11.33 41.96
C GLY A 728 40.66 -11.72 40.59
N ALA A 729 40.08 -11.21 39.50
CA ALA A 729 40.50 -11.51 38.12
C ALA A 729 41.69 -10.68 37.61
N SER A 730 42.35 -9.91 38.48
CA SER A 730 43.42 -8.94 38.16
C SER A 730 44.64 -9.50 37.39
N GLY A 731 44.73 -10.81 37.20
CA GLY A 731 45.79 -11.45 36.40
C GLY A 731 45.63 -11.38 34.88
N ASN A 732 44.41 -11.28 34.31
CA ASN A 732 44.20 -11.54 32.87
C ASN A 732 43.74 -10.35 32.01
N PHE A 733 43.49 -9.16 32.58
CA PHE A 733 43.15 -7.97 31.77
C PHE A 733 43.83 -6.69 32.28
N ILE A 734 44.99 -6.38 31.71
CA ILE A 734 45.84 -5.23 32.07
C ILE A 734 45.07 -3.88 32.07
N TYR A 735 44.14 -3.68 31.13
CA TYR A 735 43.39 -2.43 31.01
C TYR A 735 42.35 -2.22 32.14
N PHE A 736 41.71 -3.30 32.61
CA PHE A 736 40.74 -3.22 33.70
C PHE A 736 41.43 -3.03 35.05
N GLY A 737 42.58 -3.67 35.29
CA GLY A 737 43.39 -3.45 36.48
C GLY A 737 43.85 -2.00 36.63
N VAL A 738 44.28 -1.36 35.53
CA VAL A 738 44.66 0.06 35.52
C VAL A 738 43.47 0.97 35.80
N LEU A 739 42.31 0.73 35.18
CA LEU A 739 41.10 1.53 35.44
C LEU A 739 40.67 1.44 36.91
N ASN A 740 40.67 0.23 37.47
CA ASN A 740 40.31 -0.04 38.85
C ASN A 740 41.21 0.70 39.84
N ASP A 741 42.53 0.60 39.64
CA ASP A 741 43.52 1.26 40.49
C ASP A 741 43.40 2.80 40.42
N ILE A 742 43.16 3.38 39.24
CA ILE A 742 42.96 4.84 39.14
C ILE A 742 41.67 5.27 39.85
N SER A 743 40.57 4.51 39.71
CA SER A 743 39.29 4.81 40.38
C SER A 743 39.41 4.71 41.91
N MET A 744 40.03 3.65 42.43
CA MET A 744 40.30 3.49 43.87
C MET A 744 41.20 4.60 44.41
N ARG A 745 42.28 4.96 43.71
CA ARG A 745 43.17 6.06 44.11
C ARG A 745 42.46 7.41 44.12
N LEU A 746 41.58 7.65 43.15
CA LEU A 746 40.78 8.88 43.10
C LEU A 746 39.78 8.93 44.27
N ALA A 747 39.11 7.82 44.57
CA ALA A 747 38.19 7.71 45.69
C ALA A 747 38.88 7.96 47.05
N LYS A 748 40.06 7.35 47.26
CA LYS A 748 40.88 7.62 48.47
C LYS A 748 41.25 9.09 48.61
N LYS A 749 41.54 9.79 47.52
CA LYS A 749 41.84 11.25 47.57
C LYS A 749 40.61 12.11 47.85
N VAL A 750 39.44 11.70 47.36
CA VAL A 750 38.18 12.34 47.75
C VAL A 750 37.99 12.20 49.25
N LEU A 751 38.22 11.01 49.81
CA LEU A 751 38.19 10.78 51.26
C LEU A 751 39.25 11.61 52.01
N GLU A 752 40.50 11.65 51.55
CA GLU A 752 41.54 12.51 52.13
C GLU A 752 41.14 13.99 52.11
N ALA A 753 40.52 14.46 51.03
CA ALA A 753 40.04 15.83 50.91
C ALA A 753 38.91 16.13 51.90
N LEU A 754 38.03 15.16 52.17
CA LEU A 754 36.98 15.27 53.17
C LEU A 754 37.57 15.29 54.60
N VAL A 755 38.45 14.35 54.92
CA VAL A 755 39.08 14.22 56.25
C VAL A 755 39.98 15.42 56.58
N ARG A 756 40.82 15.88 55.62
CA ARG A 756 41.72 17.05 55.82
C ARG A 756 40.98 18.38 55.97
N LYS A 757 39.70 18.43 55.63
CA LYS A 757 38.89 19.67 55.64
C LYS A 757 37.82 19.67 56.73
N GLU A 758 37.98 18.81 57.74
CA GLU A 758 37.13 18.73 58.94
C GLU A 758 35.65 18.39 58.63
N ALA A 759 35.39 17.58 57.60
CA ALA A 759 34.06 17.04 57.29
C ALA A 759 33.57 15.95 58.26
N VAL A 760 34.12 15.89 59.48
CA VAL A 760 33.99 14.76 60.41
C VAL A 760 32.56 14.62 60.97
N GLU A 761 31.71 15.65 60.81
CA GLU A 761 30.34 15.68 61.33
C GLU A 761 29.27 15.99 60.26
N ALA A 762 29.47 15.63 58.98
CA ALA A 762 28.47 15.90 57.93
C ALA A 762 27.19 15.05 58.08
N GLU A 763 26.00 15.67 57.98
CA GLU A 763 24.70 14.97 58.06
C GLU A 763 24.26 14.42 56.70
N GLU A 764 24.65 15.05 55.59
CA GLU A 764 24.14 14.74 54.25
C GLU A 764 25.23 14.80 53.18
N PHE A 765 25.30 13.74 52.35
CA PHE A 765 26.17 13.64 51.18
C PHE A 765 25.33 13.53 49.92
N VAL A 766 25.68 14.31 48.89
CA VAL A 766 25.09 14.19 47.55
C VAL A 766 26.19 13.99 46.54
N ILE A 767 26.16 12.86 45.83
CA ILE A 767 27.10 12.56 44.74
C ILE A 767 26.36 12.67 43.41
N ILE A 768 26.88 13.49 42.49
CA ILE A 768 26.36 13.66 41.13
C ILE A 768 27.46 13.17 40.17
N HIS A 769 27.15 12.23 39.30
CA HIS A 769 28.14 11.64 38.41
C HIS A 769 27.53 11.20 37.07
N GLY A 770 28.40 10.92 36.10
CA GLY A 770 28.05 10.27 34.84
C GLY A 770 28.20 8.75 34.90
N ALA A 771 27.68 8.06 33.89
CA ALA A 771 27.85 6.63 33.69
C ALA A 771 29.34 6.22 33.67
N PRO A 772 30.28 6.97 33.06
CA PRO A 772 31.69 6.59 33.10
C PRO A 772 32.35 6.57 34.48
N SER A 773 31.81 7.31 35.44
CA SER A 773 32.36 7.45 36.80
C SER A 773 31.68 6.52 37.81
N ALA A 774 30.77 5.65 37.37
CA ALA A 774 30.04 4.72 38.24
C ALA A 774 30.96 3.91 39.16
N VAL A 775 32.06 3.33 38.64
CA VAL A 775 33.03 2.57 39.43
C VAL A 775 33.73 3.45 40.48
N THR A 776 34.13 4.66 40.11
CA THR A 776 34.78 5.60 41.04
C THR A 776 33.82 6.01 42.15
N VAL A 777 32.55 6.29 41.81
CA VAL A 777 31.54 6.67 42.80
C VAL A 777 31.23 5.54 43.76
N ARG A 778 31.11 4.30 43.28
CA ARG A 778 30.95 3.13 44.17
C ARG A 778 32.08 3.02 45.17
N TYR A 779 33.34 3.21 44.75
CA TYR A 779 34.46 3.25 45.70
C TYR A 779 34.39 4.42 46.68
N VAL A 780 33.93 5.60 46.25
CA VAL A 780 33.74 6.74 47.17
C VAL A 780 32.66 6.39 48.20
N GLU A 781 31.52 5.83 47.77
CA GLU A 781 30.43 5.42 48.66
C GLU A 781 30.90 4.38 49.68
N GLU A 782 31.58 3.32 49.24
CA GLU A 782 32.07 2.25 50.11
C GLU A 782 33.12 2.78 51.11
N LEU A 783 34.04 3.65 50.67
CA LEU A 783 35.01 4.29 51.57
C LEU A 783 34.34 5.24 52.57
N LEU A 784 33.27 5.93 52.19
CA LEU A 784 32.49 6.77 53.10
C LEU A 784 31.72 5.94 54.15
N GLU A 785 31.21 4.77 53.76
CA GLU A 785 30.57 3.81 54.67
C GLU A 785 31.58 3.21 55.65
N LEU A 786 32.71 2.70 55.16
CA LEU A 786 33.77 2.10 55.98
C LEU A 786 34.41 3.11 56.95
N SER A 787 34.46 4.39 56.57
CA SER A 787 35.00 5.46 57.44
C SER A 787 33.99 5.98 58.48
N GLY A 788 32.74 5.48 58.47
CA GLY A 788 31.69 5.91 59.39
C GLY A 788 31.12 7.31 59.09
N LEU A 789 31.47 7.90 57.93
CA LEU A 789 31.05 9.24 57.53
C LEU A 789 29.67 9.27 56.86
N LYS A 790 29.16 8.14 56.33
CA LYS A 790 27.83 8.09 55.69
C LYS A 790 26.76 7.60 56.67
N ARG A 791 25.75 8.43 56.97
CA ARG A 791 24.39 7.98 57.35
C ARG A 791 23.47 8.25 56.16
N SER A 792 22.81 7.20 55.67
CA SER A 792 22.20 7.08 54.33
C SER A 792 21.26 8.22 53.90
N LEU A 793 21.38 8.66 52.65
CA LEU A 793 20.22 8.94 51.80
C LEU A 793 20.56 8.64 50.33
N ASP A 794 19.88 7.65 49.75
CA ASP A 794 20.00 7.28 48.34
C ASP A 794 19.27 8.28 47.44
N TYR A 795 19.95 8.74 46.39
CA TYR A 795 19.27 9.17 45.17
C TYR A 795 19.99 8.59 43.95
N ALA A 796 19.59 7.38 43.57
CA ALA A 796 19.95 6.73 42.32
C ALA A 796 19.38 7.50 41.12
N LEU A 797 20.18 7.62 40.05
CA LEU A 797 19.85 8.39 38.85
C LEU A 797 19.65 7.50 37.62
N TYR A 798 18.75 6.51 37.72
CA TYR A 798 18.00 5.97 36.58
C TYR A 798 16.58 5.64 37.05
N GLY A 799 15.58 6.21 36.38
CA GLY A 799 14.18 6.09 36.80
C GLY A 799 13.66 4.66 36.72
N ARG A 800 13.39 4.06 37.88
CA ARG A 800 12.15 3.37 38.20
C ARG A 800 11.96 3.39 39.72
N SER A 801 10.92 4.08 40.17
CA SER A 801 10.30 3.82 41.46
C SER A 801 9.72 2.40 41.41
N THR A 802 10.46 1.43 41.93
CA THR A 802 9.86 0.22 42.49
C THR A 802 9.81 0.42 44.00
N LYS A 803 8.60 0.66 44.52
CA LYS A 803 8.27 0.35 45.90
C LYS A 803 8.45 -1.16 46.10
N SER A 804 9.25 -1.55 47.08
CA SER A 804 9.23 -2.80 47.87
C SER A 804 10.62 -2.94 48.52
N GLU A 805 10.83 -3.21 49.79
CA GLU A 805 10.03 -3.56 50.97
C GLU A 805 10.81 -3.05 52.19
#